data_AF-A0A7K3Z408-F1
#
_entry.id   AF-A0A7K3Z408-F1
#
_cell.length_a   1.000
_cell.length_b   1.000
_cell.length_c   1.000
_cell.angle_alpha   90.00
_cell.angle_beta   90.00
_cell.angle_gamma   90.00
#
_symmetry.space_group_name_H-M   'P 1'
#
loop_
_entity.id
_entity.type
_entity.pdbx_description
1 polymer ?
#
loop_
_entity_poly.entity_id
_entity_poly.type
_entity_poly.pdbx_seq_one_letter_code
_entity_poly.pdbx_strand_id
1 'polypeptide(L)'
;MHKLPKKLAVASTIILIVAMAASMVIIPVDAQSWTGHKKSYAYIGATPNPCAVGEEVLIHIGVTEALQITEDKWYGLTVTVTRPDNTTETLGPFDTDSTGGTGTVYVPSMSGTYKLQTHFPAQWYNYSSFDFFSGYQDVKCYYEADDSPILELVVGDEAKEYWPGVPMPTEYWSRPIDSQIREWNVISGSWLSSSGMSGQIVEGQKDAPLTAHVLWQKPLQWGGLAGGVGISEQAGVFPGDAYEGKFSSSLVIMGILIYQKYDTVGGDNVDNWIVAVDLHTGETLWEKELTNPAGERVLPLYGQIMYWKSYNTQGVYPFLFCGTDAGFFGFGGSTSIEAFDPYTGRWLFTYTNMPSGTRTYGPNGEILIYTLNQQAGYMTIWNSTAVIDAYWGTEQNSPMFGSYQPQGKTINATGPCPITTATPFGYNGYTHNITIPKGLLGSAQYVYPDDVIVGYQRLETVGMFNTVTLNDAPFVLWAIDAETGICKFNKTIAAPPGNVSLSVAAGSAEDRIIVLWSKELAQFWAYSIDNGNLVWGPTEPQHYLDVFAMYPIIYDGILYSNGMSGIMYAYEAKTGNLLWTYSYKDPWSETLWSDYWSSLRPRIIADGKIYLGQSEHSVNQPQPRGAPFVCLNATTGDVIWSIAGMFRQTDWGGSAVMGDSIIATMDTYNQMIYAIGKGPTQTTVTAPDHGVPYDTPVVIKGTVLDNSPGATDSTMKLRFPNGVPAVSDESMSDWMLYVYKQFAKPLNATGVEVTINVIDANNNYRTIGTTT
;
A
#
# COMPACT_ATOMS: atom_id res chain seq x y z
N MET A 1 -23.21 -27.76 -54.40
CA MET A 1 -23.33 -26.32 -54.70
C MET A 1 -22.07 -25.85 -55.42
N HIS A 2 -22.22 -25.29 -56.62
CA HIS A 2 -21.13 -24.88 -57.49
C HIS A 2 -20.32 -23.72 -56.89
N LYS A 3 -18.98 -23.87 -56.82
CA LYS A 3 -18.05 -22.77 -56.54
C LYS A 3 -18.09 -21.81 -57.73
N LEU A 4 -18.52 -20.57 -57.50
CA LEU A 4 -18.37 -19.49 -58.48
C LEU A 4 -16.87 -19.29 -58.81
N PRO A 5 -16.50 -19.05 -60.09
CA PRO A 5 -15.12 -18.83 -60.47
C PRO A 5 -14.59 -17.53 -59.83
N LYS A 6 -13.38 -17.58 -59.24
CA LYS A 6 -12.71 -16.47 -58.51
C LYS A 6 -12.78 -15.10 -59.22
N LYS A 7 -12.83 -15.07 -60.56
CA LYS A 7 -12.94 -13.82 -61.34
C LYS A 7 -14.31 -13.13 -61.22
N LEU A 8 -15.40 -13.88 -61.02
CA LEU A 8 -16.73 -13.31 -60.82
C LEU A 8 -16.90 -12.76 -59.41
N ALA A 9 -16.36 -13.44 -58.38
CA ALA A 9 -16.37 -12.97 -57.00
C ALA A 9 -15.54 -11.68 -56.82
N VAL A 10 -14.39 -11.57 -57.49
CA VAL A 10 -13.58 -10.34 -57.52
C VAL A 10 -14.32 -9.21 -58.23
N ALA A 11 -15.00 -9.48 -59.35
CA ALA A 11 -15.80 -8.47 -60.04
C ALA A 11 -17.01 -8.00 -59.20
N SER A 12 -17.73 -8.90 -58.53
CA SER A 12 -18.84 -8.55 -57.63
C SER A 12 -18.37 -7.75 -56.42
N THR A 13 -17.20 -8.07 -55.88
CA THR A 13 -16.61 -7.35 -54.73
C THR A 13 -16.09 -5.98 -55.14
N ILE A 14 -15.46 -5.85 -56.32
CA ILE A 14 -15.06 -4.54 -56.86
C ILE A 14 -16.29 -3.69 -57.18
N ILE A 15 -17.36 -4.27 -57.72
CA ILE A 15 -18.61 -3.54 -57.98
C ILE A 15 -19.30 -3.14 -56.67
N LEU A 16 -19.26 -3.97 -55.62
CA LEU A 16 -19.77 -3.58 -54.30
C LEU A 16 -18.89 -2.49 -53.65
N ILE A 17 -17.56 -2.59 -53.73
CA ILE A 17 -16.64 -1.58 -53.20
C ILE A 17 -16.77 -0.27 -53.97
N VAL A 18 -16.94 -0.32 -55.30
CA VAL A 18 -17.17 0.87 -56.14
C VAL A 18 -18.59 1.42 -55.94
N ALA A 19 -19.61 0.59 -55.68
CA ALA A 19 -20.96 1.05 -55.35
C ALA A 19 -21.03 1.66 -53.94
N MET A 20 -20.29 1.12 -52.97
CA MET A 20 -20.13 1.70 -51.63
C MET A 20 -19.26 2.96 -51.65
N ALA A 21 -18.25 3.04 -52.54
CA ALA A 21 -17.44 4.23 -52.75
C ALA A 21 -18.19 5.32 -53.54
N ALA A 22 -19.08 4.94 -54.48
CA ALA A 22 -19.91 5.86 -55.24
C ALA A 22 -21.11 6.39 -54.44
N SER A 23 -21.58 5.68 -53.40
CA SER A 23 -22.49 6.23 -52.40
C SER A 23 -21.78 7.07 -51.32
N MET A 24 -20.45 7.10 -51.32
CA MET A 24 -19.60 7.98 -50.52
C MET A 24 -18.96 9.09 -51.37
N VAL A 25 -19.70 9.64 -52.34
CA VAL A 25 -19.42 11.01 -52.79
C VAL A 25 -19.76 11.92 -51.61
N ILE A 26 -18.78 12.15 -50.75
CA ILE A 26 -18.80 13.25 -49.78
C ILE A 26 -18.80 14.51 -50.65
N ILE A 27 -19.99 15.04 -50.89
CA ILE A 27 -20.14 16.42 -51.35
C ILE A 27 -19.44 17.25 -50.27
N PRO A 28 -18.47 18.11 -50.61
CA PRO A 28 -17.91 19.03 -49.62
C PRO A 28 -19.08 19.85 -49.07
N VAL A 29 -19.49 19.55 -47.84
CA VAL A 29 -20.42 20.39 -47.11
C VAL A 29 -19.57 21.54 -46.61
N ASP A 30 -19.82 22.75 -47.14
CA ASP A 30 -19.20 23.96 -46.62
C ASP A 30 -19.37 24.00 -45.10
N ALA A 31 -18.33 24.43 -44.36
CA ALA A 31 -18.42 24.59 -42.92
C ALA A 31 -19.62 25.48 -42.60
N GLN A 32 -20.61 24.93 -41.90
CA GLN A 32 -21.84 25.66 -41.61
C GLN A 32 -21.63 26.45 -40.31
N SER A 33 -21.91 27.75 -40.36
CA SER A 33 -21.89 28.61 -39.18
C SER A 33 -23.32 28.91 -38.74
N TRP A 34 -23.61 28.62 -37.48
CA TRP A 34 -24.90 28.88 -36.85
C TRP A 34 -24.70 29.94 -35.78
N THR A 35 -25.52 30.99 -35.81
CA THR A 35 -25.56 31.99 -34.73
C THR A 35 -27.00 32.22 -34.34
N GLY A 36 -27.30 32.11 -33.04
CA GLY A 36 -28.68 32.23 -32.57
C GLY A 36 -28.80 32.26 -31.06
N HIS A 37 -30.06 32.35 -30.61
CA HIS A 37 -30.42 32.33 -29.20
C HIS A 37 -31.06 31.00 -28.85
N LYS A 38 -30.83 30.53 -27.63
CA LYS A 38 -31.48 29.37 -27.08
C LYS A 38 -31.98 29.70 -25.67
N LYS A 39 -33.23 29.35 -25.40
CA LYS A 39 -33.76 29.36 -24.04
C LYS A 39 -33.03 28.30 -23.22
N SER A 40 -32.44 28.71 -22.09
CA SER A 40 -31.82 27.82 -21.11
C SER A 40 -32.88 27.23 -20.17
N TYR A 41 -32.55 26.11 -19.53
CA TYR A 41 -33.39 25.51 -18.49
C TYR A 41 -32.54 25.24 -17.25
N ALA A 42 -32.59 26.15 -16.28
CA ALA A 42 -31.91 25.99 -15.01
C ALA A 42 -32.63 24.96 -14.13
N TYR A 43 -31.86 24.21 -13.35
CA TYR A 43 -32.40 23.25 -12.39
C TYR A 43 -31.76 23.43 -11.01
N ILE A 44 -32.48 22.91 -10.02
CA ILE A 44 -31.98 22.79 -8.66
C ILE A 44 -32.45 21.46 -8.06
N GLY A 45 -31.56 20.81 -7.32
CA GLY A 45 -31.85 19.63 -6.50
C GLY A 45 -31.30 19.84 -5.09
N ALA A 46 -31.87 19.16 -4.11
CA ALA A 46 -31.37 19.15 -2.74
C ALA A 46 -31.45 17.71 -2.21
N THR A 47 -30.31 17.15 -1.80
CA THR A 47 -30.23 15.78 -1.27
C THR A 47 -29.38 15.75 0.00
N PRO A 48 -29.89 15.22 1.12
CA PRO A 48 -31.25 14.69 1.31
C PRO A 48 -32.32 15.81 1.38
N ASN A 49 -33.56 15.46 1.03
CA ASN A 49 -34.75 16.30 1.24
C ASN A 49 -35.95 15.37 1.52
N PRO A 50 -36.55 15.36 2.73
CA PRO A 50 -36.26 16.23 3.88
C PRO A 50 -34.90 15.97 4.54
N CYS A 51 -34.44 16.89 5.40
CA CYS A 51 -33.24 16.78 6.24
C CYS A 51 -33.45 17.35 7.65
N ALA A 52 -32.49 17.18 8.57
CA ALA A 52 -32.51 17.78 9.90
C ALA A 52 -31.78 19.12 10.00
N VAL A 53 -32.10 19.89 11.05
CA VAL A 53 -31.34 21.08 11.42
C VAL A 53 -29.88 20.69 11.72
N GLY A 54 -28.93 21.39 11.08
CA GLY A 54 -27.50 21.12 11.21
C GLY A 54 -26.96 19.98 10.33
N GLU A 55 -27.82 19.31 9.54
CA GLU A 55 -27.41 18.26 8.60
C GLU A 55 -26.90 18.86 7.27
N GLU A 56 -25.80 18.33 6.71
CA GLU A 56 -25.30 18.76 5.41
C GLU A 56 -26.24 18.32 4.27
N VAL A 57 -26.64 19.28 3.43
CA VAL A 57 -27.46 19.05 2.23
C VAL A 57 -26.65 19.41 1.00
N LEU A 58 -26.51 18.46 0.07
CA LEU A 58 -25.97 18.75 -1.26
C LEU A 58 -27.03 19.45 -2.10
N ILE A 59 -26.81 20.71 -2.42
CA ILE A 59 -27.57 21.44 -3.42
C ILE A 59 -26.93 21.18 -4.78
N HIS A 60 -27.65 20.48 -5.65
CA HIS A 60 -27.26 20.24 -7.04
C HIS A 60 -27.76 21.41 -7.90
N ILE A 61 -26.84 22.09 -8.57
CA ILE A 61 -27.05 23.38 -9.22
C ILE A 61 -26.64 23.24 -10.68
N GLY A 62 -27.44 23.74 -11.63
CA GLY A 62 -27.01 23.68 -13.02
C GLY A 62 -28.03 24.14 -14.03
N VAL A 63 -27.71 23.85 -15.29
CA VAL A 63 -28.53 24.07 -16.48
C VAL A 63 -28.52 22.79 -17.32
N THR A 64 -29.60 22.51 -18.06
CA THR A 64 -29.74 21.22 -18.78
C THR A 64 -28.73 20.99 -19.90
N GLU A 65 -27.99 22.02 -20.31
CA GLU A 65 -27.10 21.95 -21.45
C GLU A 65 -25.68 21.58 -21.08
N ALA A 66 -25.24 20.43 -21.60
CA ALA A 66 -23.84 20.06 -21.64
C ALA A 66 -23.05 20.90 -22.65
N LEU A 67 -21.76 21.03 -22.38
CA LEU A 67 -20.75 21.72 -23.18
C LEU A 67 -19.97 20.70 -24.01
N GLN A 68 -19.30 21.15 -25.07
CA GLN A 68 -18.65 20.27 -26.04
C GLN A 68 -17.40 19.59 -25.52
N ILE A 69 -16.62 20.26 -24.67
CA ILE A 69 -15.35 19.73 -24.14
C ILE A 69 -15.38 19.73 -22.62
N THR A 70 -14.61 18.82 -22.02
CA THR A 70 -14.64 18.56 -20.57
C THR A 70 -14.07 19.69 -19.71
N GLU A 71 -13.25 20.58 -20.28
CA GLU A 71 -12.77 21.77 -19.56
C GLU A 71 -13.72 22.98 -19.63
N ASP A 72 -14.72 22.95 -20.52
CA ASP A 72 -15.71 24.02 -20.61
C ASP A 72 -16.66 23.97 -19.42
N LYS A 73 -17.14 25.15 -19.05
CA LYS A 73 -18.07 25.35 -17.93
C LYS A 73 -19.02 26.51 -18.20
N TRP A 74 -20.19 26.45 -17.57
CA TRP A 74 -21.06 27.60 -17.42
C TRP A 74 -20.63 28.42 -16.22
N TYR A 75 -20.70 29.73 -16.34
CA TYR A 75 -20.17 30.64 -15.33
C TYR A 75 -21.29 31.32 -14.57
N GLY A 76 -21.02 31.61 -13.29
CA GLY A 76 -21.77 32.61 -12.54
C GLY A 76 -23.16 32.19 -12.05
N LEU A 77 -23.43 30.89 -11.93
CA LEU A 77 -24.70 30.41 -11.37
C LEU A 77 -24.78 30.79 -9.90
N THR A 78 -25.94 31.28 -9.45
CA THR A 78 -26.17 31.57 -8.03
C THR A 78 -27.39 30.82 -7.52
N VAL A 79 -27.51 30.64 -6.21
CA VAL A 79 -28.72 30.09 -5.59
C VAL A 79 -29.27 31.08 -4.58
N THR A 80 -30.51 31.48 -4.75
CA THR A 80 -31.23 32.19 -3.68
C THR A 80 -31.81 31.16 -2.71
N VAL A 81 -31.45 31.29 -1.44
CA VAL A 81 -32.01 30.52 -0.33
C VAL A 81 -32.89 31.47 0.49
N THR A 82 -34.20 31.25 0.45
CA THR A 82 -35.15 31.94 1.35
C THR A 82 -35.42 31.03 2.53
N ARG A 83 -35.04 31.48 3.73
CA ARG A 83 -35.19 30.76 4.99
C ARG A 83 -36.64 30.83 5.50
N PRO A 84 -37.04 29.96 6.45
CA PRO A 84 -38.39 29.95 7.02
C PRO A 84 -38.81 31.27 7.69
N ASP A 85 -37.86 32.09 8.14
CA ASP A 85 -38.09 33.42 8.73
C ASP A 85 -38.22 34.55 7.68
N ASN A 86 -38.23 34.21 6.39
CA ASN A 86 -38.22 35.11 5.23
C ASN A 86 -36.93 35.92 5.02
N THR A 87 -35.85 35.59 5.72
CA THR A 87 -34.52 36.11 5.35
C THR A 87 -34.00 35.37 4.13
N THR A 88 -33.24 36.08 3.28
CA THR A 88 -32.66 35.52 2.06
C THR A 88 -31.14 35.60 2.11
N GLU A 89 -30.49 34.57 1.61
CA GLU A 89 -29.07 34.58 1.31
C GLU A 89 -28.81 34.08 -0.12
N THR A 90 -27.67 34.47 -0.68
CA THR A 90 -27.25 34.07 -2.02
C THR A 90 -26.00 33.22 -1.90
N LEU A 91 -26.06 31.99 -2.43
CA LEU A 91 -24.92 31.11 -2.58
C LEU A 91 -24.30 31.31 -3.98
N GLY A 92 -22.98 31.14 -4.07
CA GLY A 92 -22.22 31.32 -5.31
C GLY A 92 -21.55 32.70 -5.42
N PRO A 93 -21.11 33.10 -6.63
CA PRO A 93 -21.29 32.41 -7.90
C PRO A 93 -20.57 31.06 -7.98
N PHE A 94 -21.16 30.12 -8.72
CA PHE A 94 -20.63 28.80 -9.02
C PHE A 94 -20.40 28.62 -10.52
N ASP A 95 -19.35 27.89 -10.84
CA ASP A 95 -19.08 27.40 -12.18
C ASP A 95 -19.52 25.93 -12.29
N THR A 96 -20.07 25.51 -13.43
CA THR A 96 -20.42 24.10 -13.70
C THR A 96 -19.21 23.29 -14.13
N ASP A 97 -19.34 21.96 -14.20
CA ASP A 97 -18.54 21.16 -15.12
C ASP A 97 -19.17 21.16 -16.53
N SER A 98 -18.56 20.43 -17.47
CA SER A 98 -19.03 20.34 -18.85
C SER A 98 -20.37 19.62 -19.03
N THR A 99 -20.88 18.92 -18.02
CA THR A 99 -22.22 18.30 -18.07
C THR A 99 -23.34 19.32 -17.86
N GLY A 100 -22.98 20.53 -17.40
CA GLY A 100 -23.91 21.60 -17.07
C GLY A 100 -24.33 21.63 -15.59
N GLY A 101 -23.75 20.77 -14.75
CA GLY A 101 -24.03 20.68 -13.32
C GLY A 101 -22.84 21.02 -12.41
N THR A 102 -23.15 21.34 -11.16
CA THR A 102 -22.22 21.50 -10.04
C THR A 102 -22.97 21.32 -8.73
N GLY A 103 -22.28 21.40 -7.60
CA GLY A 103 -22.93 21.32 -6.30
C GLY A 103 -22.25 22.12 -5.22
N THR A 104 -23.02 22.44 -4.18
CA THR A 104 -22.51 23.03 -2.95
C THR A 104 -23.17 22.39 -1.74
N VAL A 105 -22.48 22.38 -0.61
CA VAL A 105 -23.04 21.89 0.65
C VAL A 105 -23.67 23.07 1.39
N TYR A 106 -24.93 22.89 1.82
CA TYR A 106 -25.67 23.85 2.62
C TYR A 106 -26.11 23.20 3.94
N VAL A 107 -25.93 23.90 5.05
CA VAL A 107 -26.30 23.41 6.40
C VAL A 107 -27.43 24.30 6.93
N PRO A 108 -28.69 23.82 6.95
CA PRO A 108 -29.81 24.62 7.44
C PRO A 108 -29.71 24.79 8.96
N SER A 109 -29.92 26.03 9.43
CA SER A 109 -29.71 26.41 10.84
C SER A 109 -30.98 26.43 11.69
N MET A 110 -32.15 26.24 11.08
CA MET A 110 -33.45 26.21 11.75
C MET A 110 -34.44 25.29 11.01
N SER A 111 -35.42 24.77 11.74
CA SER A 111 -36.51 23.95 11.19
C SER A 111 -37.47 24.77 10.33
N GLY A 112 -38.06 24.15 9.33
CA GLY A 112 -39.07 24.75 8.45
C GLY A 112 -38.77 24.51 6.97
N THR A 113 -39.58 25.11 6.11
CA THR A 113 -39.41 24.99 4.65
C THR A 113 -38.54 26.12 4.12
N TYR A 114 -37.37 25.77 3.59
CA TYR A 114 -36.52 26.69 2.82
C TYR A 114 -36.95 26.65 1.36
N LYS A 115 -36.87 27.79 0.68
CA LYS A 115 -37.10 27.88 -0.77
C LYS A 115 -35.77 28.14 -1.46
N LEU A 116 -35.38 27.22 -2.33
CA LEU A 116 -34.13 27.25 -3.07
C LEU A 116 -34.43 27.53 -4.55
N GLN A 117 -33.68 28.43 -5.17
CA GLN A 117 -33.82 28.73 -6.60
C GLN A 117 -32.46 29.00 -7.22
N THR A 118 -32.09 28.23 -8.24
CA THR A 118 -30.90 28.49 -9.06
C THR A 118 -31.20 29.61 -10.05
N HIS A 119 -30.25 30.53 -10.22
CA HIS A 119 -30.26 31.58 -11.22
C HIS A 119 -29.10 31.37 -12.19
N PHE A 120 -29.41 31.08 -13.45
CA PHE A 120 -28.43 30.98 -14.53
C PHE A 120 -28.30 32.32 -15.26
N PRO A 121 -27.10 32.93 -15.30
CA PRO A 121 -26.91 34.17 -16.04
C PRO A 121 -26.81 33.90 -17.55
N ALA A 122 -27.42 34.78 -18.34
CA ALA A 122 -27.34 34.71 -19.79
C ALA A 122 -25.89 34.85 -20.26
N GLN A 123 -25.44 33.96 -21.14
CA GLN A 123 -24.06 33.94 -21.59
C GLN A 123 -23.89 33.29 -22.97
N TRP A 124 -22.79 33.62 -23.64
CA TRP A 124 -22.43 33.02 -24.91
C TRP A 124 -21.68 31.72 -24.68
N TYR A 125 -22.03 30.69 -25.46
CA TYR A 125 -21.19 29.53 -25.65
C TYR A 125 -20.93 29.32 -27.13
N ASN A 126 -19.64 29.38 -27.48
CA ASN A 126 -19.17 29.34 -28.85
C ASN A 126 -18.22 28.15 -29.00
N TYR A 127 -18.53 27.26 -29.93
CA TYR A 127 -17.76 26.03 -30.13
C TYR A 127 -17.72 25.63 -31.60
N SER A 128 -16.75 24.78 -31.93
CA SER A 128 -16.69 24.08 -33.21
C SER A 128 -16.80 22.58 -32.95
N SER A 129 -17.70 21.90 -33.65
CA SER A 129 -17.92 20.46 -33.49
C SER A 129 -18.03 19.78 -34.84
N PHE A 130 -17.52 18.55 -34.95
CA PHE A 130 -17.71 17.72 -36.13
C PHE A 130 -18.97 16.85 -35.97
N ASP A 131 -19.94 17.01 -36.87
CA ASP A 131 -21.07 16.09 -37.02
C ASP A 131 -20.81 15.12 -38.17
N PHE A 132 -21.07 13.83 -37.94
CA PHE A 132 -20.77 12.78 -38.93
C PHE A 132 -21.51 12.98 -40.26
N PHE A 133 -22.71 13.57 -40.24
CA PHE A 133 -23.52 13.80 -41.44
C PHE A 133 -23.34 15.20 -42.03
N SER A 134 -22.92 16.16 -41.22
CA SER A 134 -22.94 17.60 -41.57
C SER A 134 -21.56 18.24 -41.60
N GLY A 135 -20.49 17.51 -41.28
CA GLY A 135 -19.12 18.02 -41.26
C GLY A 135 -18.85 18.95 -40.06
N TYR A 136 -17.83 19.80 -40.17
CA TYR A 136 -17.51 20.79 -39.13
C TYR A 136 -18.58 21.90 -39.06
N GLN A 137 -18.99 22.24 -37.84
CA GLN A 137 -20.03 23.19 -37.53
C GLN A 137 -19.48 24.22 -36.53
N ASP A 138 -19.55 25.51 -36.88
CA ASP A 138 -19.19 26.60 -35.97
C ASP A 138 -20.46 27.19 -35.36
N VAL A 139 -20.70 26.91 -34.08
CA VAL A 139 -21.90 27.32 -33.37
C VAL A 139 -21.58 28.47 -32.42
N LYS A 140 -22.32 29.58 -32.55
CA LYS A 140 -22.33 30.69 -31.60
C LYS A 140 -23.72 30.82 -31.02
N CYS A 141 -23.92 30.32 -29.82
CA CYS A 141 -25.23 30.31 -29.20
C CYS A 141 -25.25 31.21 -27.97
N TYR A 142 -26.20 32.16 -27.94
CA TYR A 142 -26.52 32.92 -26.75
C TYR A 142 -27.56 32.16 -25.93
N TYR A 143 -27.15 31.70 -24.76
CA TYR A 143 -28.01 31.05 -23.80
C TYR A 143 -28.66 32.11 -22.93
N GLU A 144 -29.98 32.18 -22.97
CA GLU A 144 -30.76 33.18 -22.23
C GLU A 144 -30.68 32.91 -20.71
N ALA A 145 -30.85 33.96 -19.90
CA ALA A 145 -30.94 33.78 -18.45
C ALA A 145 -32.20 32.98 -18.11
N ASP A 146 -32.11 32.12 -17.10
CA ASP A 146 -33.24 31.33 -16.64
C ASP A 146 -33.15 31.10 -15.14
N ASP A 147 -34.31 31.04 -14.51
CA ASP A 147 -34.45 30.70 -13.10
C ASP A 147 -35.04 29.31 -12.99
N SER A 148 -34.44 28.44 -12.16
CA SER A 148 -35.03 27.14 -11.90
C SER A 148 -36.42 27.28 -11.27
N PRO A 149 -37.28 26.25 -11.32
CA PRO A 149 -38.38 26.14 -10.39
C PRO A 149 -37.88 26.29 -8.94
N ILE A 150 -38.73 26.85 -8.08
CA ILE A 150 -38.45 26.90 -6.64
C ILE A 150 -38.55 25.48 -6.09
N LEU A 151 -37.47 25.01 -5.46
CA LEU A 151 -37.45 23.76 -4.72
C LEU A 151 -37.67 24.04 -3.23
N GLU A 152 -38.63 23.34 -2.65
CA GLU A 152 -38.85 23.36 -1.21
C GLU A 152 -37.95 22.32 -0.53
N LEU A 153 -37.02 22.78 0.30
CA LEU A 153 -36.25 21.93 1.21
C LEU A 153 -36.95 21.91 2.57
N VAL A 154 -37.45 20.74 2.97
CA VAL A 154 -38.16 20.56 4.23
C VAL A 154 -37.15 20.16 5.31
N VAL A 155 -37.01 21.00 6.33
CA VAL A 155 -36.07 20.80 7.44
C VAL A 155 -36.82 20.52 8.74
N GLY A 156 -36.58 19.35 9.34
CA GLY A 156 -37.17 18.91 10.60
C GLY A 156 -36.14 18.67 11.70
N ASP A 157 -36.56 17.94 12.74
CA ASP A 157 -35.71 17.61 13.90
C ASP A 157 -35.03 16.23 13.78
N GLU A 158 -35.57 15.33 12.95
CA GLU A 158 -35.06 13.95 12.80
C GLU A 158 -34.02 13.86 11.67
N ALA A 159 -32.79 13.50 12.02
CA ALA A 159 -31.73 13.23 11.06
C ALA A 159 -32.05 11.97 10.26
N LYS A 160 -31.68 11.96 8.97
CA LYS A 160 -31.88 10.79 8.13
C LYS A 160 -31.00 9.63 8.58
N GLU A 161 -31.56 8.42 8.57
CA GLU A 161 -30.77 7.21 8.71
C GLU A 161 -30.00 6.95 7.41
N TYR A 162 -28.67 6.98 7.48
CA TYR A 162 -27.80 6.55 6.41
C TYR A 162 -27.66 5.03 6.41
N TRP A 163 -27.25 4.45 5.28
CA TRP A 163 -26.90 3.03 5.24
C TRP A 163 -25.85 2.77 6.33
N PRO A 164 -26.14 1.90 7.32
CA PRO A 164 -25.22 1.68 8.42
C PRO A 164 -23.95 1.01 7.88
N GLY A 165 -22.80 1.47 8.35
CA GLY A 165 -21.52 0.84 8.01
C GLY A 165 -21.53 -0.63 8.41
N VAL A 166 -20.87 -1.47 7.62
CA VAL A 166 -20.77 -2.90 7.94
C VAL A 166 -19.71 -3.07 9.04
N PRO A 167 -20.05 -3.74 10.16
CA PRO A 167 -19.11 -3.90 11.27
C PRO A 167 -17.86 -4.67 10.84
N MET A 168 -16.76 -4.50 11.58
CA MET A 168 -15.55 -5.30 11.40
C MET A 168 -15.85 -6.79 11.52
N PRO A 169 -15.15 -7.65 10.76
CA PRO A 169 -15.42 -9.08 10.77
C PRO A 169 -15.12 -9.68 12.14
N THR A 170 -16.13 -10.30 12.75
CA THR A 170 -15.95 -11.10 13.97
C THR A 170 -15.46 -12.51 13.64
N GLU A 171 -15.82 -13.02 12.47
CA GLU A 171 -15.43 -14.32 11.93
C GLU A 171 -14.23 -14.20 10.97
N TYR A 172 -13.73 -15.34 10.48
CA TYR A 172 -12.70 -15.37 9.44
C TYR A 172 -13.26 -14.79 8.14
N TRP A 173 -12.50 -13.91 7.50
CA TRP A 173 -12.88 -13.26 6.25
C TRP A 173 -11.86 -13.59 5.16
N SER A 174 -12.23 -13.39 3.89
CA SER A 174 -11.35 -13.60 2.75
C SER A 174 -11.67 -12.60 1.64
N ARG A 175 -10.84 -12.59 0.59
CA ARG A 175 -11.12 -11.84 -0.64
C ARG A 175 -11.95 -12.67 -1.63
N PRO A 176 -12.69 -12.02 -2.56
CA PRO A 176 -12.88 -10.57 -2.70
C PRO A 176 -13.73 -9.97 -1.57
N ILE A 177 -13.37 -8.77 -1.11
CA ILE A 177 -14.20 -7.96 -0.21
C ILE A 177 -15.27 -7.28 -1.07
N ASP A 178 -16.55 -7.40 -0.69
CA ASP A 178 -17.64 -6.70 -1.38
C ASP A 178 -17.44 -5.18 -1.26
N SER A 179 -17.50 -4.44 -2.37
CA SER A 179 -17.21 -3.00 -2.40
C SER A 179 -18.24 -2.14 -1.64
N GLN A 180 -19.35 -2.72 -1.20
CA GLN A 180 -20.30 -2.09 -0.28
C GLN A 180 -19.75 -2.03 1.16
N ILE A 181 -18.78 -2.89 1.50
CA ILE A 181 -18.16 -3.00 2.83
C ILE A 181 -16.95 -2.06 2.91
N ARG A 182 -17.22 -0.76 2.93
CA ARG A 182 -16.18 0.29 2.82
C ARG A 182 -15.31 0.37 4.06
N GLU A 183 -15.87 0.03 5.22
CA GLU A 183 -15.23 0.13 6.52
C GLU A 183 -14.03 -0.82 6.65
N TRP A 184 -13.99 -1.91 5.86
CA TRP A 184 -12.94 -2.93 5.93
C TRP A 184 -11.62 -2.52 5.25
N ASN A 185 -11.54 -1.32 4.66
CA ASN A 185 -10.29 -0.84 4.07
C ASN A 185 -9.13 -0.78 5.09
N VAL A 186 -9.44 -0.64 6.38
CA VAL A 186 -8.47 -0.57 7.49
C VAL A 186 -7.85 -1.91 7.87
N ILE A 187 -8.33 -3.03 7.32
CA ILE A 187 -7.77 -4.37 7.53
C ILE A 187 -7.26 -5.02 6.23
N SER A 188 -7.37 -4.32 5.10
CA SER A 188 -7.12 -4.87 3.75
C SER A 188 -5.82 -4.34 3.11
N GLY A 189 -4.84 -3.96 3.94
CA GLY A 189 -3.58 -3.35 3.53
C GLY A 189 -2.66 -4.30 2.75
N SER A 190 -1.66 -3.72 2.06
CA SER A 190 -0.73 -4.44 1.18
C SER A 190 0.72 -4.05 1.45
N TRP A 191 1.65 -4.94 1.08
CA TRP A 191 3.09 -4.74 1.17
C TRP A 191 3.68 -4.60 -0.24
N LEU A 192 3.88 -3.34 -0.66
CA LEU A 192 4.16 -3.02 -2.07
C LEU A 192 5.65 -2.83 -2.40
N SER A 193 6.54 -2.99 -1.43
CA SER A 193 7.98 -2.83 -1.68
C SER A 193 8.72 -4.06 -1.23
N SER A 194 9.69 -4.54 -2.01
CA SER A 194 10.54 -5.69 -1.64
C SER A 194 11.61 -5.32 -0.60
N SER A 195 11.24 -4.45 0.35
CA SER A 195 12.03 -3.93 1.49
C SER A 195 13.17 -4.84 1.95
N GLY A 196 14.44 -4.43 1.78
CA GLY A 196 15.59 -5.12 2.36
C GLY A 196 15.62 -5.09 3.89
N MET A 197 16.76 -5.39 4.50
CA MET A 197 17.03 -5.72 5.94
C MET A 197 16.32 -4.93 7.07
N SER A 198 15.65 -3.80 6.79
CA SER A 198 14.99 -2.94 7.77
C SER A 198 13.49 -3.20 7.84
N GLY A 199 12.89 -3.07 9.04
CA GLY A 199 11.45 -3.17 9.20
C GLY A 199 10.69 -2.05 8.48
N GLN A 200 9.43 -2.32 8.10
CA GLN A 200 8.58 -1.34 7.42
C GLN A 200 7.29 -1.04 8.20
N ILE A 201 6.81 0.19 8.04
CA ILE A 201 5.50 0.62 8.51
C ILE A 201 4.47 0.21 7.45
N VAL A 202 3.38 -0.43 7.87
CA VAL A 202 2.33 -0.90 6.98
C VAL A 202 0.98 -0.45 7.48
N GLU A 203 0.25 0.25 6.63
CA GLU A 203 -1.10 0.74 6.92
C GLU A 203 -2.17 -0.28 6.49
N GLY A 204 -3.39 -0.08 6.99
CA GLY A 204 -4.53 -0.96 6.69
C GLY A 204 -4.42 -2.33 7.33
N GLN A 205 -3.85 -2.41 8.55
CA GLN A 205 -3.57 -3.65 9.28
C GLN A 205 -4.22 -3.67 10.68
N LYS A 206 -5.44 -3.11 10.84
CA LYS A 206 -6.09 -2.93 12.15
C LYS A 206 -6.38 -4.23 12.92
N ASP A 207 -6.31 -5.39 12.26
CA ASP A 207 -6.48 -6.70 12.88
C ASP A 207 -5.14 -7.46 13.00
N ALA A 208 -4.01 -6.72 13.07
CA ALA A 208 -2.68 -7.32 13.08
C ALA A 208 -2.51 -8.33 14.24
N PRO A 209 -1.79 -9.45 14.05
CA PRO A 209 -1.91 -10.62 14.91
C PRO A 209 -1.52 -10.35 16.38
N LEU A 210 -2.41 -10.72 17.29
CA LEU A 210 -2.22 -10.66 18.75
C LEU A 210 -1.70 -11.97 19.36
N THR A 211 -1.51 -13.01 18.55
CA THR A 211 -0.88 -14.27 18.96
C THR A 211 -0.01 -14.83 17.84
N ALA A 212 0.79 -15.85 18.16
CA ALA A 212 1.64 -16.56 17.20
C ALA A 212 0.88 -17.60 16.35
N HIS A 213 -0.45 -17.55 16.30
CA HIS A 213 -1.28 -18.55 15.63
C HIS A 213 -0.92 -18.69 14.14
N VAL A 214 -0.64 -19.92 13.70
CA VAL A 214 -0.28 -20.22 12.32
C VAL A 214 -1.51 -20.61 11.51
N LEU A 215 -1.78 -19.86 10.44
CA LEU A 215 -2.84 -20.18 9.48
C LEU A 215 -2.45 -21.35 8.59
N TRP A 216 -1.21 -21.34 8.08
CA TRP A 216 -0.67 -22.38 7.22
C TRP A 216 0.86 -22.32 7.16
N GLN A 217 1.49 -23.42 6.73
CA GLN A 217 2.91 -23.47 6.42
C GLN A 217 3.14 -24.11 5.04
N LYS A 218 4.20 -23.71 4.34
CA LYS A 218 4.58 -24.29 3.04
C LYS A 218 6.10 -24.45 2.94
N PRO A 219 6.63 -25.56 2.39
CA PRO A 219 8.06 -25.66 2.10
C PRO A 219 8.52 -24.59 1.11
N LEU A 220 9.59 -23.87 1.45
CA LEU A 220 10.29 -23.00 0.51
C LEU A 220 11.28 -23.83 -0.31
N GLN A 221 12.16 -24.54 0.40
CA GLN A 221 13.20 -25.41 -0.13
C GLN A 221 13.47 -26.55 0.86
N TRP A 222 14.43 -27.42 0.55
CA TRP A 222 14.96 -28.37 1.54
C TRP A 222 15.47 -27.61 2.77
N GLY A 223 15.11 -28.10 3.95
CA GLY A 223 15.45 -27.48 5.21
C GLY A 223 15.50 -28.46 6.37
N GLY A 224 15.81 -27.95 7.56
CA GLY A 224 15.87 -28.73 8.79
C GLY A 224 17.25 -29.31 9.04
N LEU A 225 17.33 -30.24 9.98
CA LEU A 225 18.57 -30.91 10.36
C LEU A 225 18.93 -32.01 9.36
N ALA A 226 20.16 -31.98 8.84
CA ALA A 226 20.70 -33.09 8.07
C ALA A 226 21.28 -34.16 9.01
N GLY A 227 21.10 -35.43 8.68
CA GLY A 227 21.65 -36.55 9.46
C GLY A 227 21.89 -37.78 8.60
N GLY A 228 22.75 -38.69 9.08
CA GLY A 228 23.06 -39.95 8.39
C GLY A 228 24.53 -40.09 8.00
N VAL A 229 24.81 -41.04 7.09
CA VAL A 229 26.17 -41.36 6.64
C VAL A 229 26.75 -40.18 5.85
N GLY A 230 27.97 -39.75 6.20
CA GLY A 230 28.70 -38.69 5.49
C GLY A 230 28.68 -37.31 6.16
N ILE A 231 28.02 -37.18 7.32
CA ILE A 231 27.98 -35.95 8.11
C ILE A 231 28.65 -36.22 9.47
N SER A 232 29.73 -35.50 9.78
CA SER A 232 30.53 -35.70 10.99
C SER A 232 30.03 -34.91 12.22
N GLU A 233 29.16 -33.93 12.03
CA GLU A 233 28.66 -33.03 13.07
C GLU A 233 27.19 -32.65 12.84
N GLN A 234 26.51 -32.13 13.86
CA GLN A 234 25.12 -31.70 13.72
C GLN A 234 25.06 -30.43 12.86
N ALA A 235 24.44 -30.52 11.69
CA ALA A 235 24.35 -29.40 10.75
C ALA A 235 22.94 -29.28 10.16
N GLY A 236 22.40 -28.07 10.17
CA GLY A 236 21.20 -27.72 9.42
C GLY A 236 21.50 -27.60 7.92
N VAL A 237 20.46 -27.77 7.11
CA VAL A 237 20.52 -27.39 5.69
C VAL A 237 20.79 -25.89 5.59
N PHE A 238 21.65 -25.50 4.63
CA PHE A 238 22.12 -24.13 4.50
C PHE A 238 20.94 -23.14 4.38
N PRO A 239 20.87 -22.13 5.28
CA PRO A 239 19.71 -21.25 5.35
C PRO A 239 19.69 -20.12 4.31
N GLY A 240 20.79 -19.92 3.57
CA GLY A 240 20.94 -18.87 2.57
C GLY A 240 21.50 -17.55 3.10
N ASP A 241 21.59 -17.36 4.42
CA ASP A 241 21.80 -16.02 4.98
C ASP A 241 23.16 -15.39 4.68
N ALA A 242 24.19 -16.18 4.36
CA ALA A 242 25.46 -15.66 3.88
C ALA A 242 25.42 -15.44 2.35
N TYR A 243 24.85 -14.31 1.92
CA TYR A 243 24.82 -13.85 0.51
C TYR A 243 23.98 -14.69 -0.49
N GLU A 244 23.18 -15.64 -0.03
CA GLU A 244 22.29 -16.48 -0.85
C GLU A 244 20.84 -16.39 -0.33
N GLY A 245 20.42 -15.16 -0.05
CA GLY A 245 19.17 -14.86 0.62
C GLY A 245 17.96 -15.52 -0.03
N LYS A 246 17.17 -16.25 0.78
CA LYS A 246 15.97 -16.94 0.33
C LYS A 246 14.71 -16.13 0.67
N PHE A 247 13.58 -16.49 0.08
CA PHE A 247 12.31 -15.78 0.23
C PHE A 247 12.43 -14.30 -0.20
N SER A 248 13.39 -13.99 -1.09
CA SER A 248 13.65 -12.64 -1.57
C SER A 248 12.50 -12.12 -2.43
N SER A 249 12.50 -10.80 -2.66
CA SER A 249 11.52 -10.13 -3.52
C SER A 249 10.06 -10.38 -3.07
N SER A 250 9.87 -10.54 -1.75
CA SER A 250 8.57 -10.82 -1.14
C SER A 250 7.70 -9.57 -1.09
N LEU A 251 6.46 -9.71 -1.54
CA LEU A 251 5.43 -8.68 -1.62
C LEU A 251 4.08 -9.26 -1.18
N VAL A 252 3.16 -8.40 -0.76
CA VAL A 252 1.74 -8.76 -0.62
C VAL A 252 0.92 -7.75 -1.39
N ILE A 253 0.22 -8.17 -2.44
CA ILE A 253 -0.62 -7.28 -3.25
C ILE A 253 -2.06 -7.77 -3.17
N MET A 254 -2.91 -7.02 -2.47
CA MET A 254 -4.34 -7.36 -2.27
C MET A 254 -4.56 -8.80 -1.79
N GLY A 255 -3.90 -9.19 -0.70
CA GLY A 255 -4.03 -10.53 -0.10
C GLY A 255 -3.28 -11.65 -0.83
N ILE A 256 -2.47 -11.33 -1.84
CA ILE A 256 -1.65 -12.30 -2.58
C ILE A 256 -0.19 -12.13 -2.18
N LEU A 257 0.37 -13.13 -1.50
CA LEU A 257 1.80 -13.23 -1.23
C LEU A 257 2.53 -13.62 -2.51
N ILE A 258 3.50 -12.81 -2.92
CA ILE A 258 4.35 -13.05 -4.09
C ILE A 258 5.79 -13.10 -3.61
N TYR A 259 6.55 -14.14 -3.97
CA TYR A 259 7.96 -14.27 -3.59
C TYR A 259 8.77 -15.03 -4.63
N GLN A 260 10.09 -14.84 -4.59
CA GLN A 260 11.05 -15.58 -5.40
C GLN A 260 11.35 -16.93 -4.76
N LYS A 261 11.20 -18.02 -5.53
CA LYS A 261 11.33 -19.40 -5.02
C LYS A 261 12.78 -19.77 -4.69
N TYR A 262 13.71 -19.34 -5.52
CA TYR A 262 15.13 -19.64 -5.38
C TYR A 262 15.92 -18.36 -5.14
N ASP A 263 17.08 -18.47 -4.50
CA ASP A 263 18.03 -17.36 -4.40
C ASP A 263 18.56 -16.96 -5.80
N THR A 264 19.41 -15.93 -5.85
CA THR A 264 19.95 -15.40 -7.11
C THR A 264 21.18 -16.18 -7.62
N VAL A 265 21.62 -17.23 -6.93
CA VAL A 265 22.83 -17.98 -7.32
C VAL A 265 22.57 -18.74 -8.61
N GLY A 266 23.57 -18.74 -9.51
CA GLY A 266 23.48 -19.36 -10.83
C GLY A 266 22.97 -18.41 -11.92
N GLY A 267 22.41 -17.25 -11.57
CA GLY A 267 21.97 -16.24 -12.54
C GLY A 267 20.96 -16.84 -13.52
N ASP A 268 21.14 -16.58 -14.82
CA ASP A 268 20.25 -17.10 -15.89
C ASP A 268 20.57 -18.54 -16.30
N ASN A 269 21.57 -19.19 -15.68
CA ASN A 269 21.92 -20.58 -16.01
C ASN A 269 21.03 -21.62 -15.32
N VAL A 270 20.16 -21.16 -14.42
CA VAL A 270 19.20 -21.98 -13.68
C VAL A 270 17.84 -21.30 -13.66
N ASP A 271 16.79 -22.10 -13.63
CA ASP A 271 15.42 -21.61 -13.54
C ASP A 271 15.23 -20.82 -12.23
N ASN A 272 14.59 -19.66 -12.32
CA ASN A 272 14.14 -18.93 -11.13
C ASN A 272 12.66 -18.57 -11.25
N TRP A 273 11.85 -19.15 -10.36
CA TRP A 273 10.39 -19.04 -10.42
C TRP A 273 9.87 -18.07 -9.39
N ILE A 274 8.80 -17.38 -9.76
CA ILE A 274 8.00 -16.56 -8.87
C ILE A 274 6.76 -17.35 -8.48
N VAL A 275 6.42 -17.32 -7.20
CA VAL A 275 5.27 -18.00 -6.63
C VAL A 275 4.28 -16.96 -6.12
N ALA A 276 3.01 -17.11 -6.49
CA ALA A 276 1.91 -16.38 -5.87
C ALA A 276 1.04 -17.33 -5.05
N VAL A 277 0.72 -16.90 -3.83
CA VAL A 277 -0.02 -17.67 -2.84
C VAL A 277 -1.14 -16.80 -2.29
N ASP A 278 -2.36 -17.33 -2.23
CA ASP A 278 -3.43 -16.69 -1.47
C ASP A 278 -3.05 -16.69 0.01
N LEU A 279 -2.95 -15.49 0.61
CA LEU A 279 -2.43 -15.32 1.96
C LEU A 279 -3.37 -15.90 3.02
N HIS A 280 -4.67 -15.98 2.75
CA HIS A 280 -5.67 -16.53 3.67
C HIS A 280 -5.72 -18.06 3.62
N THR A 281 -5.47 -18.67 2.47
CA THR A 281 -5.63 -20.13 2.33
C THR A 281 -4.32 -20.91 2.25
N GLY A 282 -3.23 -20.23 1.85
CA GLY A 282 -1.97 -20.90 1.53
C GLY A 282 -2.01 -21.63 0.19
N GLU A 283 -3.06 -21.47 -0.62
CA GLU A 283 -3.14 -22.07 -1.96
C GLU A 283 -2.18 -21.35 -2.91
N THR A 284 -1.37 -22.11 -3.65
CA THR A 284 -0.55 -21.56 -4.73
C THR A 284 -1.46 -21.23 -5.91
N LEU A 285 -1.61 -19.95 -6.23
CA LEU A 285 -2.39 -19.47 -7.37
C LEU A 285 -1.64 -19.72 -8.69
N TRP A 286 -0.34 -19.43 -8.69
CA TRP A 286 0.54 -19.71 -9.82
C TRP A 286 2.00 -19.80 -9.35
N GLU A 287 2.79 -20.56 -10.10
CA GLU A 287 4.23 -20.75 -9.91
C GLU A 287 4.88 -20.87 -11.29
N LYS A 288 5.67 -19.88 -11.68
CA LYS A 288 6.31 -19.85 -13.01
C LYS A 288 7.44 -18.82 -13.08
N GLU A 289 8.27 -18.95 -14.10
CA GLU A 289 9.16 -17.86 -14.52
C GLU A 289 8.34 -16.71 -15.11
N LEU A 290 8.70 -15.48 -14.76
CA LEU A 290 8.16 -14.27 -15.38
C LEU A 290 9.15 -13.78 -16.42
N THR A 291 8.66 -13.52 -17.63
CA THR A 291 9.47 -13.04 -18.74
C THR A 291 8.87 -11.79 -19.35
N ASN A 292 9.74 -10.91 -19.85
CA ASN A 292 9.33 -9.78 -20.67
C ASN A 292 8.88 -10.27 -22.06
N PRO A 293 8.26 -9.40 -22.90
CA PRO A 293 7.85 -9.78 -24.25
C PRO A 293 8.98 -10.26 -25.18
N ALA A 294 10.24 -9.96 -24.86
CA ALA A 294 11.41 -10.45 -25.59
C ALA A 294 11.85 -11.87 -25.14
N GLY A 295 11.24 -12.42 -24.10
CA GLY A 295 11.55 -13.74 -23.54
C GLY A 295 12.66 -13.72 -22.49
N GLU A 296 13.11 -12.54 -22.04
CA GLU A 296 14.12 -12.42 -20.99
C GLU A 296 13.46 -12.50 -19.61
N ARG A 297 14.13 -13.15 -18.67
CA ARG A 297 13.66 -13.30 -17.29
C ARG A 297 13.61 -11.96 -16.56
N VAL A 298 12.56 -11.75 -15.77
CA VAL A 298 12.38 -10.56 -14.93
C VAL A 298 11.96 -10.95 -13.51
N LEU A 299 12.38 -10.16 -12.53
CA LEU A 299 12.13 -10.41 -11.10
C LEU A 299 11.23 -9.32 -10.51
N PRO A 300 10.39 -9.64 -9.50
CA PRO A 300 9.59 -8.66 -8.77
C PRO A 300 10.44 -7.54 -8.17
N LEU A 301 10.04 -6.29 -8.41
CA LEU A 301 10.69 -5.10 -7.86
C LEU A 301 9.80 -4.41 -6.82
N TYR A 302 8.52 -4.21 -7.15
CA TYR A 302 7.54 -3.54 -6.29
C TYR A 302 6.12 -3.76 -6.83
N GLY A 303 5.12 -3.49 -5.99
CA GLY A 303 3.71 -3.47 -6.35
C GLY A 303 3.17 -2.05 -6.54
N GLN A 304 1.97 -1.95 -7.09
CA GLN A 304 1.18 -0.73 -7.15
C GLN A 304 -0.30 -1.07 -6.95
N ILE A 305 -1.02 -0.26 -6.17
CA ILE A 305 -2.48 -0.30 -6.06
C ILE A 305 -2.96 1.11 -6.38
N MET A 306 -3.25 1.38 -7.65
CA MET A 306 -3.54 2.71 -8.15
C MET A 306 -5.04 2.93 -8.27
N TYR A 307 -5.60 3.90 -7.54
CA TYR A 307 -6.96 4.37 -7.75
C TYR A 307 -6.98 5.36 -8.92
N TRP A 308 -7.41 4.89 -10.08
CA TRP A 308 -7.66 5.74 -11.22
C TRP A 308 -8.98 6.49 -11.02
N LYS A 309 -8.94 7.82 -11.05
CA LYS A 309 -10.13 8.66 -10.91
C LYS A 309 -10.18 9.69 -12.03
N SER A 310 -11.11 9.49 -12.96
CA SER A 310 -11.34 10.40 -14.08
C SER A 310 -12.83 10.61 -14.33
N TYR A 311 -13.16 11.47 -15.29
CA TYR A 311 -14.52 11.67 -15.77
C TYR A 311 -15.11 10.46 -16.49
N ASN A 312 -14.28 9.55 -17.05
CA ASN A 312 -14.78 8.42 -17.83
C ASN A 312 -14.72 7.08 -17.07
N THR A 313 -13.59 6.79 -16.41
CA THR A 313 -13.42 5.58 -15.62
C THR A 313 -12.92 5.89 -14.22
N GLN A 314 -13.44 5.13 -13.24
CA GLN A 314 -12.97 5.16 -11.86
C GLN A 314 -12.83 3.73 -11.33
N GLY A 315 -11.70 3.41 -10.71
CA GLY A 315 -11.44 2.06 -10.19
C GLY A 315 -10.00 1.84 -9.77
N VAL A 316 -9.78 0.78 -9.01
CA VAL A 316 -8.45 0.40 -8.50
C VAL A 316 -7.78 -0.59 -9.45
N TYR A 317 -6.52 -0.32 -9.79
CA TYR A 317 -5.69 -1.18 -10.63
C TYR A 317 -4.50 -1.70 -9.83
N PRO A 318 -4.45 -3.01 -9.51
CA PRO A 318 -3.29 -3.63 -8.92
C PRO A 318 -2.28 -4.08 -9.98
N PHE A 319 -1.00 -3.78 -9.76
CA PHE A 319 0.10 -4.20 -10.63
C PHE A 319 1.26 -4.77 -9.82
N LEU A 320 1.85 -5.85 -10.33
CA LEU A 320 3.17 -6.33 -9.95
C LEU A 320 4.16 -5.79 -10.98
N PHE A 321 5.11 -4.93 -10.56
CA PHE A 321 6.18 -4.47 -11.44
C PHE A 321 7.42 -5.33 -11.27
N CYS A 322 7.89 -5.87 -12.40
CA CYS A 322 9.11 -6.64 -12.50
C CYS A 322 10.12 -5.94 -13.41
N GLY A 323 11.39 -6.31 -13.30
CA GLY A 323 12.43 -5.86 -14.22
C GLY A 323 13.63 -6.78 -14.19
N THR A 324 14.66 -6.47 -14.99
CA THR A 324 15.92 -7.20 -14.93
C THR A 324 16.69 -6.84 -13.67
N ASP A 325 17.27 -7.84 -13.03
CA ASP A 325 18.05 -7.66 -11.80
C ASP A 325 19.34 -6.87 -12.12
N ALA A 326 19.57 -5.79 -11.40
CA ALA A 326 20.86 -5.09 -11.46
C ALA A 326 21.95 -5.84 -10.63
N GLY A 327 21.54 -6.83 -9.84
CA GLY A 327 22.35 -7.53 -8.86
C GLY A 327 22.58 -6.70 -7.60
N PHE A 328 23.10 -7.33 -6.54
CA PHE A 328 23.34 -6.69 -5.24
C PHE A 328 24.26 -5.45 -5.31
N PHE A 329 25.18 -5.38 -6.29
CA PHE A 329 26.09 -4.25 -6.53
C PHE A 329 25.69 -3.40 -7.76
N GLY A 330 24.51 -3.64 -8.31
CA GLY A 330 24.01 -2.95 -9.50
C GLY A 330 23.70 -1.49 -9.24
N PHE A 331 24.56 -0.59 -9.68
CA PHE A 331 24.26 0.84 -9.73
C PHE A 331 23.43 1.12 -10.99
N GLY A 332 22.10 1.19 -10.83
CA GLY A 332 21.16 1.53 -11.89
C GLY A 332 19.93 0.62 -11.86
N GLY A 333 18.77 1.18 -11.49
CA GLY A 333 17.51 0.44 -11.60
C GLY A 333 17.19 0.12 -13.05
N SER A 334 16.42 -0.95 -13.28
CA SER A 334 16.01 -1.31 -14.63
C SER A 334 15.28 -0.14 -15.30
N THR A 335 15.74 0.25 -16.48
CA THR A 335 15.07 1.27 -17.30
C THR A 335 13.88 0.71 -18.05
N SER A 336 13.71 -0.62 -18.11
CA SER A 336 12.52 -1.30 -18.61
C SER A 336 11.84 -2.04 -17.46
N ILE A 337 10.57 -1.75 -17.22
CA ILE A 337 9.80 -2.35 -16.13
C ILE A 337 8.50 -2.90 -16.70
N GLU A 338 8.25 -4.17 -16.44
CA GLU A 338 7.11 -4.93 -16.91
C GLU A 338 6.04 -4.99 -15.83
N ALA A 339 4.81 -4.59 -16.18
CA ALA A 339 3.66 -4.74 -15.31
C ALA A 339 2.99 -6.09 -15.54
N PHE A 340 2.75 -6.83 -14.47
CA PHE A 340 2.01 -8.09 -14.44
C PHE A 340 0.75 -7.96 -13.58
N ASP A 341 -0.26 -8.75 -13.92
CA ASP A 341 -1.40 -8.99 -13.04
C ASP A 341 -0.96 -9.90 -11.88
N PRO A 342 -1.02 -9.44 -10.62
CA PRO A 342 -0.60 -10.25 -9.46
C PRO A 342 -1.43 -11.52 -9.29
N TYR A 343 -2.69 -11.55 -9.74
CA TYR A 343 -3.57 -12.70 -9.57
C TYR A 343 -3.27 -13.85 -10.55
N THR A 344 -2.81 -13.54 -11.76
CA THR A 344 -2.56 -14.55 -12.82
C THR A 344 -1.10 -14.66 -13.26
N GLY A 345 -0.26 -13.72 -12.85
CA GLY A 345 1.10 -13.52 -13.37
C GLY A 345 1.09 -13.22 -14.87
N ARG A 346 0.00 -12.70 -15.42
CA ARG A 346 -0.10 -12.35 -16.84
C ARG A 346 0.59 -11.01 -17.08
N TRP A 347 1.46 -10.94 -18.08
CA TRP A 347 2.02 -9.66 -18.53
C TRP A 347 0.91 -8.73 -19.04
N LEU A 348 0.93 -7.48 -18.61
CA LEU A 348 -0.06 -6.46 -18.96
C LEU A 348 0.53 -5.43 -19.91
N PHE A 349 1.65 -4.79 -19.56
CA PHE A 349 2.30 -3.76 -20.36
C PHE A 349 3.75 -3.56 -19.92
N THR A 350 4.54 -2.80 -20.68
CA THR A 350 5.92 -2.45 -20.34
C THR A 350 6.11 -0.94 -20.35
N TYR A 351 6.78 -0.41 -19.33
CA TYR A 351 7.38 0.91 -19.35
C TYR A 351 8.86 0.83 -19.69
N THR A 352 9.29 1.56 -20.71
CA THR A 352 10.70 1.73 -21.10
C THR A 352 11.18 3.14 -20.76
N ASN A 353 12.49 3.31 -20.60
CA ASN A 353 13.12 4.56 -20.15
C ASN A 353 12.52 5.10 -18.85
N MET A 354 12.26 4.22 -17.89
CA MET A 354 11.86 4.62 -16.55
C MET A 354 12.91 5.57 -15.95
N PRO A 355 12.51 6.73 -15.41
CA PRO A 355 13.46 7.65 -14.80
C PRO A 355 14.03 7.06 -13.51
N SER A 356 15.26 7.43 -13.19
CA SER A 356 15.88 7.11 -11.90
C SER A 356 15.59 8.22 -10.89
N GLY A 357 15.56 7.87 -9.61
CA GLY A 357 15.29 8.83 -8.54
C GLY A 357 14.71 8.14 -7.31
N THR A 358 14.23 8.95 -6.38
CA THR A 358 13.54 8.46 -5.18
C THR A 358 12.10 8.17 -5.52
N ARG A 359 11.68 6.90 -5.38
CA ARG A 359 10.31 6.44 -5.58
C ARG A 359 9.48 6.63 -4.31
N THR A 360 8.27 7.14 -4.45
CA THR A 360 7.25 7.19 -3.40
C THR A 360 5.86 7.00 -4.04
N TYR A 361 4.82 6.89 -3.23
CA TYR A 361 3.44 6.80 -3.70
C TYR A 361 2.70 8.10 -3.42
N GLY A 362 1.91 8.56 -4.39
CA GLY A 362 0.95 9.64 -4.18
C GLY A 362 -0.31 9.15 -3.47
N PRO A 363 -1.23 10.06 -3.12
CA PRO A 363 -2.41 9.75 -2.32
C PRO A 363 -3.39 8.75 -2.95
N ASN A 364 -3.33 8.55 -4.27
CA ASN A 364 -4.16 7.56 -4.99
C ASN A 364 -3.33 6.35 -5.46
N GLY A 365 -2.15 6.12 -4.88
CA GLY A 365 -1.28 5.00 -5.23
C GLY A 365 -0.57 5.13 -6.58
N GLU A 366 -0.57 6.32 -7.17
CA GLU A 366 0.31 6.66 -8.28
C GLU A 366 1.78 6.58 -7.84
N ILE A 367 2.66 6.12 -8.74
CA ILE A 367 4.08 6.11 -8.47
C ILE A 367 4.64 7.50 -8.80
N LEU A 368 5.30 8.11 -7.82
CA LEU A 368 6.04 9.36 -7.97
C LEU A 368 7.54 9.07 -7.93
N ILE A 369 8.30 9.63 -8.87
CA ILE A 369 9.77 9.56 -8.89
C ILE A 369 10.33 10.98 -8.89
N TYR A 370 11.06 11.30 -7.83
CA TYR A 370 11.76 12.57 -7.67
C TYR A 370 13.21 12.41 -8.13
N THR A 371 13.57 13.16 -9.18
CA THR A 371 14.94 13.19 -9.71
C THR A 371 15.55 14.55 -9.44
N LEU A 372 16.64 14.60 -8.68
CA LEU A 372 17.34 15.83 -8.36
C LEU A 372 18.68 15.90 -9.11
N ASN A 373 18.92 17.00 -9.78
CA ASN A 373 20.22 17.34 -10.36
C ASN A 373 20.76 18.59 -9.69
N GLN A 374 21.46 18.41 -8.58
CA GLN A 374 22.00 19.50 -7.74
C GLN A 374 23.12 20.30 -8.42
N GLN A 375 23.77 19.72 -9.44
CA GLN A 375 24.79 20.42 -10.23
C GLN A 375 24.14 21.33 -11.28
N ALA A 376 23.14 20.82 -11.99
CA ALA A 376 22.41 21.57 -12.99
C ALA A 376 21.38 22.55 -12.37
N GLY A 377 20.95 22.30 -11.12
CA GLY A 377 20.02 23.16 -10.38
C GLY A 377 18.56 22.92 -10.74
N TYR A 378 18.15 21.67 -11.02
CA TYR A 378 16.75 21.33 -11.24
C TYR A 378 16.32 20.05 -10.52
N MET A 379 15.02 19.92 -10.32
CA MET A 379 14.33 18.74 -9.86
C MET A 379 13.15 18.43 -10.78
N THR A 380 12.91 17.17 -11.11
CA THR A 380 11.73 16.74 -11.85
C THR A 380 10.90 15.78 -11.02
N ILE A 381 9.58 15.84 -11.19
CA ILE A 381 8.64 14.86 -10.64
C ILE A 381 8.02 14.10 -11.80
N TRP A 382 8.24 12.80 -11.82
CA TRP A 382 7.59 11.87 -12.73
C TRP A 382 6.43 11.18 -12.00
N ASN A 383 5.25 11.12 -12.60
CA ASN A 383 4.04 10.55 -12.05
C ASN A 383 3.47 9.49 -13.01
N SER A 384 3.23 8.26 -12.53
CA SER A 384 2.70 7.17 -13.36
C SER A 384 1.34 7.48 -13.99
N THR A 385 0.49 8.28 -13.33
CA THR A 385 -0.82 8.65 -13.90
C THR A 385 -0.70 9.65 -15.04
N ALA A 386 0.43 10.35 -15.17
CA ALA A 386 0.71 11.31 -16.25
C ALA A 386 1.36 10.67 -17.48
N VAL A 387 1.41 9.34 -17.56
CA VAL A 387 1.86 8.62 -18.77
C VAL A 387 0.66 8.44 -19.70
N ILE A 388 0.35 9.44 -20.53
CA ILE A 388 -0.88 9.44 -21.35
C ILE A 388 -0.89 8.37 -22.44
N ASP A 389 0.26 7.85 -22.85
CA ASP A 389 0.33 6.69 -23.75
C ASP A 389 -0.22 5.39 -23.10
N ALA A 390 -0.35 5.36 -21.78
CA ALA A 390 -1.04 4.30 -21.06
C ALA A 390 -2.58 4.39 -21.20
N TYR A 391 -3.12 5.51 -21.67
CA TYR A 391 -4.58 5.72 -21.77
C TYR A 391 -5.14 5.08 -23.04
N TRP A 392 -6.46 4.93 -23.14
CA TRP A 392 -7.07 4.43 -24.36
C TRP A 392 -6.79 5.33 -25.57
N GLY A 393 -6.66 6.64 -25.36
CA GLY A 393 -6.24 7.62 -26.35
C GLY A 393 -5.74 8.92 -25.72
N THR A 394 -5.00 9.71 -26.49
CA THR A 394 -4.30 10.92 -26.02
C THR A 394 -5.01 12.23 -26.39
N GLU A 395 -6.15 12.15 -27.08
CA GLU A 395 -6.99 13.30 -27.42
C GLU A 395 -7.74 13.78 -26.17
N GLN A 396 -7.36 14.94 -25.64
CA GLN A 396 -8.05 15.56 -24.51
C GLN A 396 -9.55 15.67 -24.79
N ASN A 397 -10.37 15.62 -23.73
CA ASN A 397 -11.83 15.69 -23.80
C ASN A 397 -12.54 14.50 -24.45
N SER A 398 -11.81 13.48 -24.89
CA SER A 398 -12.39 12.22 -25.34
C SER A 398 -12.61 11.26 -24.16
N PRO A 399 -13.66 10.41 -24.16
CA PRO A 399 -13.74 9.25 -23.24
C PRO A 399 -12.46 8.42 -23.21
N MET A 400 -11.70 8.43 -24.31
CA MET A 400 -10.43 7.72 -24.43
C MET A 400 -9.34 8.28 -23.49
N PHE A 401 -9.29 9.60 -23.30
CA PHE A 401 -8.31 10.24 -22.41
C PHE A 401 -8.64 10.04 -20.92
N GLY A 402 -9.92 9.90 -20.59
CA GLY A 402 -10.34 9.51 -19.25
C GLY A 402 -10.12 8.03 -18.93
N SER A 403 -9.67 7.19 -19.87
CA SER A 403 -9.62 5.73 -19.67
C SER A 403 -8.20 5.20 -19.55
N TYR A 404 -7.81 4.69 -18.38
CA TYR A 404 -6.55 3.98 -18.23
C TYR A 404 -6.62 2.57 -18.85
N GLN A 405 -5.96 2.38 -20.00
CA GLN A 405 -5.97 1.12 -20.75
C GLN A 405 -4.57 0.80 -21.32
N PRO A 406 -3.60 0.43 -20.46
CA PRO A 406 -2.23 0.18 -20.90
C PRO A 406 -2.04 -1.21 -21.51
N GLN A 407 -3.02 -2.10 -21.39
CA GLN A 407 -2.88 -3.52 -21.70
C GLN A 407 -2.40 -3.73 -23.14
N GLY A 408 -1.34 -4.54 -23.30
CA GLY A 408 -0.74 -4.88 -24.59
C GLY A 408 0.31 -3.88 -25.10
N LYS A 409 0.62 -2.82 -24.36
CA LYS A 409 1.50 -1.74 -24.84
C LYS A 409 2.92 -1.85 -24.30
N THR A 410 3.87 -1.38 -25.12
CA THR A 410 5.22 -0.98 -24.69
C THR A 410 5.32 0.53 -24.81
N ILE A 411 5.48 1.20 -23.68
CA ILE A 411 5.33 2.64 -23.56
C ILE A 411 6.68 3.24 -23.18
N ASN A 412 7.08 4.32 -23.84
CA ASN A 412 8.21 5.12 -23.39
C ASN A 412 7.74 6.03 -22.25
N ALA A 413 8.10 5.68 -21.02
CA ALA A 413 7.66 6.34 -19.80
C ALA A 413 8.04 7.82 -19.74
N THR A 414 9.05 8.24 -20.51
CA THR A 414 9.50 9.64 -20.62
C THR A 414 9.50 10.12 -22.08
N GLY A 415 8.78 9.43 -22.96
CA GLY A 415 8.72 9.73 -24.39
C GLY A 415 7.97 11.02 -24.69
N PRO A 416 8.23 11.65 -25.86
CA PRO A 416 7.46 12.81 -26.30
C PRO A 416 5.99 12.42 -26.52
N CYS A 417 5.07 13.27 -26.08
CA CYS A 417 3.63 13.10 -26.20
C CYS A 417 2.95 14.48 -26.37
N PRO A 418 1.66 14.54 -26.74
CA PRO A 418 0.92 15.80 -26.76
C PRO A 418 1.03 16.56 -25.43
N ILE A 419 1.11 17.89 -25.51
CA ILE A 419 1.00 18.76 -24.32
C ILE A 419 -0.46 18.76 -23.89
N THR A 420 -0.71 18.31 -22.66
CA THR A 420 -2.05 18.23 -22.06
C THR A 420 -2.00 18.72 -20.61
N THR A 421 -3.15 18.76 -19.95
CA THR A 421 -3.22 19.01 -18.49
C THR A 421 -2.46 17.97 -17.67
N ALA A 422 -2.38 16.71 -18.13
CA ALA A 422 -1.61 15.65 -17.48
C ALA A 422 -0.11 15.70 -17.82
N THR A 423 0.25 16.21 -19.01
CA THR A 423 1.61 16.22 -19.56
C THR A 423 2.05 17.63 -19.97
N PRO A 424 2.20 18.57 -19.02
CA PRO A 424 2.44 19.99 -19.31
C PRO A 424 3.75 20.24 -20.07
N PHE A 425 4.72 19.32 -19.98
CA PHE A 425 6.01 19.42 -20.66
C PHE A 425 6.07 18.70 -22.02
N GLY A 426 4.97 18.06 -22.46
CA GLY A 426 4.96 17.27 -23.70
C GLY A 426 5.80 16.00 -23.63
N TYR A 427 6.04 15.48 -22.43
CA TYR A 427 6.72 14.22 -22.17
C TYR A 427 5.90 13.40 -21.17
N ASN A 428 5.80 12.10 -21.41
CA ASN A 428 5.07 11.20 -20.51
C ASN A 428 5.61 11.29 -19.08
N GLY A 429 4.69 11.28 -18.13
CA GLY A 429 4.94 11.21 -16.70
C GLY A 429 5.51 12.46 -16.04
N TYR A 430 6.24 13.32 -16.76
CA TYR A 430 6.77 14.55 -16.15
C TYR A 430 5.66 15.58 -15.90
N THR A 431 5.32 15.76 -14.63
CA THR A 431 4.32 16.73 -14.17
C THR A 431 4.96 18.02 -13.67
N HIS A 432 6.23 17.96 -13.23
CA HIS A 432 6.95 19.11 -12.71
C HIS A 432 8.41 19.16 -13.18
N ASN A 433 8.91 20.38 -13.41
CA ASN A 433 10.32 20.69 -13.60
C ASN A 433 10.63 21.98 -12.83
N ILE A 434 11.21 21.81 -11.65
CA ILE A 434 11.36 22.83 -10.62
C ILE A 434 12.83 23.24 -10.54
N THR A 435 13.09 24.55 -10.50
CA THR A 435 14.45 25.06 -10.28
C THR A 435 14.82 24.90 -8.82
N ILE A 436 15.99 24.33 -8.54
CA ILE A 436 16.52 24.17 -7.18
C ILE A 436 17.90 24.85 -7.07
N PRO A 437 18.36 25.19 -5.85
CA PRO A 437 19.70 25.73 -5.65
C PRO A 437 20.78 24.79 -6.19
N LYS A 438 21.82 25.38 -6.79
CA LYS A 438 23.04 24.64 -7.16
C LYS A 438 23.94 24.46 -5.94
N GLY A 439 24.79 23.43 -5.98
CA GLY A 439 25.81 23.21 -4.96
C GLY A 439 25.28 22.67 -3.63
N LEU A 440 24.10 22.05 -3.65
CA LEU A 440 23.62 21.20 -2.55
C LEU A 440 24.53 19.97 -2.50
N LEU A 441 25.34 19.88 -1.45
CA LEU A 441 26.35 18.83 -1.28
C LEU A 441 25.70 17.50 -0.84
N GLY A 442 26.18 16.38 -1.38
CA GLY A 442 25.73 15.04 -1.04
C GLY A 442 24.51 14.60 -1.84
N SER A 443 23.60 13.87 -1.21
CA SER A 443 22.39 13.37 -1.86
C SER A 443 21.15 13.64 -1.02
N ALA A 444 19.99 13.67 -1.67
CA ALA A 444 18.71 13.60 -0.96
C ALA A 444 18.64 12.29 -0.15
N GLN A 445 18.19 12.39 1.08
CA GLN A 445 18.06 11.28 2.02
C GLN A 445 16.60 10.93 2.25
N TYR A 446 15.75 11.96 2.40
CA TYR A 446 14.30 11.82 2.50
C TYR A 446 13.62 12.77 1.53
N VAL A 447 12.56 12.27 0.89
CA VAL A 447 11.63 13.02 0.06
C VAL A 447 10.26 12.86 0.68
N TYR A 448 9.74 13.94 1.25
CA TYR A 448 8.36 14.01 1.72
C TYR A 448 7.57 14.80 0.67
N PRO A 449 6.73 14.13 -0.15
CA PRO A 449 5.96 14.77 -1.21
C PRO A 449 5.22 16.01 -0.72
N ASP A 450 5.22 17.06 -1.53
CA ASP A 450 4.50 18.31 -1.28
C ASP A 450 4.88 19.06 0.02
N ASP A 451 6.00 18.72 0.66
CA ASP A 451 6.50 19.39 1.88
C ASP A 451 8.00 19.69 1.78
N VAL A 452 8.87 18.68 1.97
CA VAL A 452 10.30 18.93 2.11
C VAL A 452 11.17 17.77 1.62
N ILE A 453 12.27 18.11 0.96
CA ILE A 453 13.35 17.19 0.63
C ILE A 453 14.58 17.56 1.45
N VAL A 454 15.11 16.59 2.18
CA VAL A 454 16.27 16.77 3.07
C VAL A 454 17.44 16.00 2.51
N GLY A 455 18.62 16.61 2.48
CA GLY A 455 19.83 15.92 2.08
C GLY A 455 21.04 16.21 2.95
N TYR A 456 22.02 15.34 2.80
CA TYR A 456 23.13 15.19 3.74
C TYR A 456 24.42 14.83 3.01
N GLN A 457 25.54 15.35 3.51
CA GLN A 457 26.87 14.85 3.16
C GLN A 457 27.79 14.86 4.39
N ARG A 458 28.46 13.74 4.64
CA ARG A 458 29.66 13.72 5.50
C ARG A 458 30.89 14.12 4.68
N LEU A 459 31.61 15.17 5.08
CA LEU A 459 32.82 15.60 4.37
C LEU A 459 34.04 14.78 4.81
N GLU A 460 35.05 14.70 3.93
CA GLU A 460 36.32 13.97 4.14
C GLU A 460 36.13 12.51 4.60
N THR A 461 35.07 11.86 4.09
CA THR A 461 34.79 10.45 4.32
C THR A 461 35.08 9.63 3.06
N VAL A 462 35.80 8.53 3.22
CA VAL A 462 36.12 7.57 2.15
C VAL A 462 35.67 6.17 2.53
N GLY A 463 35.27 5.39 1.52
CA GLY A 463 34.86 4.00 1.68
C GLY A 463 33.37 3.81 1.95
N MET A 464 32.77 2.85 1.23
CA MET A 464 31.34 2.52 1.34
C MET A 464 31.07 1.49 2.46
N PHE A 465 31.92 0.47 2.59
CA PHE A 465 31.79 -0.59 3.60
C PHE A 465 32.75 -0.41 4.78
N ASN A 466 33.93 0.16 4.52
CA ASN A 466 34.93 0.53 5.52
C ASN A 466 35.06 2.05 5.51
N THR A 467 34.03 2.71 6.03
CA THR A 467 33.95 4.16 6.12
C THR A 467 35.06 4.68 7.04
N VAL A 468 35.90 5.57 6.52
CA VAL A 468 36.94 6.27 7.27
C VAL A 468 36.70 7.75 7.11
N THR A 469 36.52 8.45 8.21
CA THR A 469 36.41 9.92 8.26
C THR A 469 37.70 10.50 8.80
N LEU A 470 38.12 11.67 8.30
CA LEU A 470 39.40 12.28 8.66
C LEU A 470 39.21 13.73 9.15
N ASN A 471 40.21 14.19 9.91
CA ASN A 471 40.41 15.58 10.34
C ASN A 471 39.20 16.26 11.02
N ASP A 472 38.33 15.51 11.70
CA ASP A 472 37.09 16.02 12.31
C ASP A 472 36.24 16.86 11.34
N ALA A 473 36.27 16.52 10.04
CA ALA A 473 35.61 17.30 9.02
C ALA A 473 34.11 17.50 9.33
N PRO A 474 33.51 18.65 8.97
CA PRO A 474 32.10 18.90 9.23
C PRO A 474 31.20 18.03 8.35
N PHE A 475 29.89 18.07 8.60
CA PHE A 475 28.89 17.55 7.68
C PHE A 475 28.03 18.68 7.13
N VAL A 476 27.36 18.43 6.02
CA VAL A 476 26.44 19.37 5.39
C VAL A 476 25.03 18.81 5.50
N LEU A 477 24.10 19.65 5.93
CA LEU A 477 22.67 19.36 5.95
C LEU A 477 21.95 20.46 5.18
N TRP A 478 21.06 20.09 4.29
CA TRP A 478 20.24 21.04 3.54
C TRP A 478 18.81 20.51 3.40
N ALA A 479 17.89 21.45 3.21
CA ALA A 479 16.52 21.12 2.85
C ALA A 479 15.99 22.10 1.80
N ILE A 480 15.17 21.59 0.90
CA ILE A 480 14.40 22.36 -0.07
C ILE A 480 12.92 22.04 0.09
N ASP A 481 12.08 23.01 -0.19
CA ASP A 481 10.63 22.82 -0.32
C ASP A 481 10.34 21.92 -1.53
N ALA A 482 9.56 20.86 -1.35
CA ALA A 482 9.36 19.83 -2.39
C ALA A 482 8.47 20.31 -3.54
N GLU A 483 7.59 21.28 -3.29
CA GLU A 483 6.66 21.83 -4.29
C GLU A 483 7.32 22.94 -5.12
N THR A 484 8.06 23.84 -4.46
CA THR A 484 8.61 25.06 -5.06
C THR A 484 10.10 24.99 -5.36
N GLY A 485 10.84 24.05 -4.76
CA GLY A 485 12.29 23.93 -4.87
C GLY A 485 13.09 24.98 -4.10
N ILE A 486 12.42 25.85 -3.34
CA ILE A 486 13.07 26.92 -2.58
C ILE A 486 13.94 26.32 -1.46
N CYS A 487 15.17 26.82 -1.32
CA CYS A 487 16.05 26.42 -0.22
C CYS A 487 15.46 26.88 1.12
N LYS A 488 15.17 25.93 2.02
CA LYS A 488 14.82 26.22 3.40
C LYS A 488 16.08 26.52 4.21
N PHE A 489 17.11 25.68 4.05
CA PHE A 489 18.45 25.91 4.59
C PHE A 489 19.52 25.09 3.87
N ASN A 490 20.78 25.52 3.98
CA ASN A 490 21.97 24.76 3.57
C ASN A 490 23.11 25.12 4.54
N LYS A 491 23.46 24.19 5.44
CA LYS A 491 24.36 24.44 6.58
C LYS A 491 25.51 23.46 6.60
N THR A 492 26.71 23.97 6.81
CA THR A 492 27.89 23.19 7.20
C THR A 492 28.02 23.21 8.72
N ILE A 493 27.97 22.05 9.35
CA ILE A 493 27.87 21.87 10.80
C ILE A 493 29.08 21.07 11.28
N ALA A 494 29.73 21.55 12.35
CA ALA A 494 30.85 20.84 12.96
C ALA A 494 30.41 19.46 13.47
N ALA A 495 31.25 18.46 13.25
CA ALA A 495 31.02 17.13 13.77
C ALA A 495 31.45 16.99 15.23
N PRO A 496 30.98 15.95 15.95
CA PRO A 496 31.67 15.51 17.15
C PRO A 496 33.15 15.21 16.85
N PRO A 497 34.09 15.55 17.76
CA PRO A 497 35.50 15.27 17.57
C PRO A 497 35.80 13.77 17.65
N GLY A 498 36.91 13.34 17.06
CA GLY A 498 37.39 11.95 17.09
C GLY A 498 37.27 11.21 15.77
N ASN A 499 37.20 11.92 14.63
CA ASN A 499 37.08 11.36 13.29
C ASN A 499 35.88 10.43 13.13
N VAL A 500 34.77 10.77 13.78
CA VAL A 500 33.59 9.91 13.84
C VAL A 500 32.88 9.85 12.49
N SER A 501 32.41 8.64 12.17
CA SER A 501 31.47 8.37 11.12
C SER A 501 30.09 8.88 11.54
N LEU A 502 29.40 9.55 10.64
CA LEU A 502 28.01 9.97 10.82
C LEU A 502 27.19 9.58 9.59
N SER A 503 26.04 8.97 9.82
CA SER A 503 25.08 8.63 8.78
C SER A 503 23.70 9.13 9.17
N VAL A 504 22.84 9.39 8.17
CA VAL A 504 21.42 9.56 8.43
C VAL A 504 20.86 8.24 8.94
N ALA A 505 20.15 8.32 10.04
CA ALA A 505 19.57 7.20 10.76
C ALA A 505 18.08 7.06 10.43
N ALA A 506 17.31 8.12 10.70
CA ALA A 506 15.87 8.16 10.48
C ALA A 506 15.44 9.61 10.18
N GLY A 507 14.23 9.81 9.68
CA GLY A 507 13.63 11.13 9.49
C GLY A 507 12.11 11.06 9.61
N SER A 508 11.49 12.16 10.06
CA SER A 508 10.04 12.28 10.19
C SER A 508 9.58 13.68 9.78
N ALA A 509 8.69 13.74 8.79
CA ALA A 509 8.01 14.96 8.38
C ALA A 509 6.96 15.42 9.40
N GLU A 510 6.39 14.50 10.17
CA GLU A 510 5.43 14.83 11.23
C GLU A 510 6.13 15.45 12.45
N ASP A 511 7.28 14.88 12.84
CA ASP A 511 8.06 15.36 13.98
C ASP A 511 8.99 16.53 13.63
N ARG A 512 9.11 16.86 12.33
CA ARG A 512 10.00 17.90 11.78
C ARG A 512 11.48 17.67 12.05
N ILE A 513 11.95 16.42 12.05
CA ILE A 513 13.35 16.07 12.37
C ILE A 513 14.01 15.13 11.37
N ILE A 514 15.34 15.22 11.32
CA ILE A 514 16.23 14.20 10.76
C ILE A 514 17.24 13.80 11.82
N VAL A 515 17.44 12.50 12.01
CA VAL A 515 18.29 11.92 13.04
C VAL A 515 19.57 11.39 12.39
N LEU A 516 20.72 11.71 13.00
CA LEU A 516 22.04 11.21 12.62
C LEU A 516 22.54 10.23 13.66
N TRP A 517 23.17 9.14 13.21
CA TRP A 517 23.84 8.13 14.03
C TRP A 517 25.35 8.27 13.93
N SER A 518 26.05 8.19 15.07
CA SER A 518 27.49 8.01 15.12
C SER A 518 27.86 6.58 15.50
N LYS A 519 28.59 5.90 14.62
CA LYS A 519 29.05 4.52 14.85
C LYS A 519 30.02 4.45 16.03
N GLU A 520 31.04 5.29 16.07
CA GLU A 520 32.12 5.20 17.07
C GLU A 520 31.68 5.67 18.46
N LEU A 521 30.71 6.59 18.52
CA LEU A 521 30.16 7.08 19.79
C LEU A 521 28.95 6.27 20.27
N ALA A 522 28.33 5.50 19.38
CA ALA A 522 27.06 4.81 19.60
C ALA A 522 25.90 5.74 20.04
N GLN A 523 25.83 6.95 19.45
CA GLN A 523 24.92 8.02 19.86
C GLN A 523 24.11 8.61 18.71
N PHE A 524 22.98 9.25 19.03
CA PHE A 524 22.14 9.98 18.08
C PHE A 524 22.09 11.49 18.32
N TRP A 525 21.83 12.24 17.25
CA TRP A 525 21.48 13.66 17.25
C TRP A 525 20.32 13.90 16.29
N ALA A 526 19.39 14.78 16.65
CA ALA A 526 18.36 15.25 15.72
C ALA A 526 18.51 16.71 15.35
N TYR A 527 18.22 17.00 14.09
CA TYR A 527 18.21 18.33 13.52
C TYR A 527 16.84 18.61 12.92
N SER A 528 16.41 19.87 12.98
CA SER A 528 15.13 20.27 12.39
C SER A 528 15.22 20.25 10.86
N ILE A 529 14.23 19.65 10.20
CA ILE A 529 14.12 19.68 8.73
C ILE A 529 13.57 21.00 8.18
N ASP A 530 13.17 21.92 9.05
CA ASP A 530 12.70 23.25 8.66
C ASP A 530 13.82 24.28 8.61
N ASN A 531 14.82 24.17 9.49
CA ASN A 531 15.86 25.19 9.63
C ASN A 531 17.28 24.64 9.86
N GLY A 532 17.46 23.33 10.00
CA GLY A 532 18.77 22.69 10.18
C GLY A 532 19.43 22.96 11.54
N ASN A 533 18.71 23.49 12.53
CA ASN A 533 19.23 23.63 13.89
C ASN A 533 19.19 22.30 14.63
N LEU A 534 20.14 22.09 15.53
CA LEU A 534 20.11 20.98 16.48
C LEU A 534 18.85 21.08 17.35
N VAL A 535 18.12 19.98 17.46
CA VAL A 535 16.93 19.86 18.31
C VAL A 535 17.32 19.19 19.63
N TRP A 536 17.97 18.03 19.54
CA TRP A 536 18.49 17.28 20.69
C TRP A 536 19.71 16.44 20.30
N GLY A 537 20.44 15.98 21.32
CA GLY A 537 21.60 15.13 21.18
C GLY A 537 22.85 15.71 21.87
N PRO A 538 23.86 14.87 22.17
CA PRO A 538 23.86 13.41 21.99
C PRO A 538 22.88 12.70 22.92
N THR A 539 22.40 11.52 22.51
CA THR A 539 21.80 10.56 23.44
C THR A 539 22.87 9.92 24.32
N GLU A 540 22.48 9.16 25.35
CA GLU A 540 23.41 8.21 25.97
C GLU A 540 23.89 7.17 24.93
N PRO A 541 25.15 6.70 25.03
CA PRO A 541 25.66 5.65 24.16
C PRO A 541 24.85 4.35 24.28
N GLN A 542 24.48 3.77 23.14
CA GLN A 542 23.92 2.43 23.10
C GLN A 542 24.98 1.35 23.30
N HIS A 543 24.53 0.10 23.42
CA HIS A 543 25.39 -1.05 23.60
C HIS A 543 26.45 -1.15 22.48
N TYR A 544 27.69 -1.51 22.84
CA TYR A 544 28.83 -1.46 21.90
C TYR A 544 28.67 -2.34 20.66
N LEU A 545 27.83 -3.37 20.71
CA LEU A 545 27.54 -4.21 19.54
C LEU A 545 26.75 -3.47 18.46
N ASP A 546 26.00 -2.42 18.81
CA ASP A 546 25.18 -1.66 17.86
C ASP A 546 26.04 -0.86 16.85
N VAL A 547 27.36 -0.83 17.03
CA VAL A 547 28.29 -0.29 16.03
C VAL A 547 28.41 -1.17 14.77
N PHE A 548 28.00 -2.45 14.84
CA PHE A 548 28.11 -3.39 13.72
C PHE A 548 26.95 -3.29 12.73
N ALA A 549 25.78 -2.83 13.18
CA ALA A 549 24.61 -2.61 12.35
C ALA A 549 23.61 -1.72 13.08
N MET A 550 22.85 -0.91 12.34
CA MET A 550 21.84 -0.02 12.90
C MET A 550 20.66 0.11 11.93
N TYR A 551 19.44 -0.09 12.44
CA TYR A 551 18.20 -0.06 11.63
C TYR A 551 17.11 0.78 12.30
N PRO A 552 17.31 2.10 12.40
CA PRO A 552 16.38 2.96 13.09
C PRO A 552 15.21 3.36 12.20
N ILE A 553 14.03 3.54 12.80
CA ILE A 553 12.82 3.99 12.11
C ILE A 553 12.00 4.86 13.06
N ILE A 554 11.33 5.88 12.52
CA ILE A 554 10.39 6.69 13.30
C ILE A 554 8.97 6.29 12.92
N TYR A 555 8.16 5.99 13.91
CA TYR A 555 6.72 5.73 13.76
C TYR A 555 5.97 6.31 14.97
N ASP A 556 4.91 7.06 14.69
CA ASP A 556 4.01 7.64 15.71
C ASP A 556 4.76 8.41 16.82
N GLY A 557 5.67 9.32 16.41
CA GLY A 557 6.45 10.14 17.33
C GLY A 557 7.54 9.41 18.13
N ILE A 558 7.83 8.14 17.82
CA ILE A 558 8.86 7.33 18.50
C ILE A 558 9.94 6.90 17.51
N LEU A 559 11.20 7.18 17.86
CA LEU A 559 12.38 6.63 17.20
C LEU A 559 12.71 5.26 17.79
N TYR A 560 12.44 4.21 17.03
CA TYR A 560 12.87 2.85 17.33
C TYR A 560 14.29 2.66 16.79
N SER A 561 15.18 2.16 17.64
CA SER A 561 16.56 1.92 17.29
C SER A 561 16.98 0.53 17.75
N ASN A 562 17.61 -0.19 16.84
CA ASN A 562 18.12 -1.54 17.10
C ASN A 562 19.34 -1.81 16.23
N GLY A 563 20.32 -2.46 16.84
CA GLY A 563 21.51 -2.95 16.17
C GLY A 563 21.81 -4.40 16.51
N MET A 564 23.08 -4.78 16.39
CA MET A 564 23.51 -6.16 16.65
C MET A 564 23.35 -6.58 18.11
N SER A 565 23.24 -5.66 19.08
CA SER A 565 23.01 -6.03 20.48
C SER A 565 21.72 -6.82 20.68
N GLY A 566 20.72 -6.61 19.81
CA GLY A 566 19.38 -7.16 19.97
C GLY A 566 18.55 -6.43 21.03
N ILE A 567 19.05 -5.31 21.57
CA ILE A 567 18.29 -4.41 22.43
C ILE A 567 17.51 -3.47 21.52
N MET A 568 16.20 -3.41 21.72
CA MET A 568 15.34 -2.39 21.14
C MET A 568 15.32 -1.18 22.07
N TYR A 569 15.60 -0.02 21.52
CA TYR A 569 15.48 1.26 22.22
C TYR A 569 14.37 2.07 21.56
N ALA A 570 13.49 2.67 22.36
CA ALA A 570 12.49 3.61 21.90
C ALA A 570 12.78 4.98 22.51
N TYR A 571 13.01 5.97 21.66
CA TYR A 571 13.20 7.36 22.07
C TYR A 571 12.01 8.18 21.61
N GLU A 572 11.58 9.16 22.40
CA GLU A 572 10.65 10.18 21.93
C GLU A 572 11.32 10.97 20.80
N ALA A 573 10.75 10.94 19.60
CA ALA A 573 11.38 11.48 18.39
C ALA A 573 11.71 12.97 18.55
N LYS A 574 10.83 13.77 19.17
CA LYS A 574 11.00 15.22 19.32
C LYS A 574 12.02 15.64 20.37
N THR A 575 12.39 14.78 21.31
CA THR A 575 13.23 15.16 22.46
C THR A 575 14.49 14.31 22.63
N GLY A 576 14.52 13.11 22.04
CA GLY A 576 15.60 12.14 22.23
C GLY A 576 15.57 11.45 23.60
N ASN A 577 14.51 11.64 24.40
CA ASN A 577 14.34 10.98 25.69
C ASN A 577 14.09 9.49 25.49
N LEU A 578 14.84 8.64 26.19
CA LEU A 578 14.59 7.20 26.20
C LEU A 578 13.25 6.93 26.93
N LEU A 579 12.30 6.33 26.22
CA LEU A 579 10.99 5.95 26.73
C LEU A 579 11.02 4.57 27.35
N TRP A 580 11.53 3.59 26.60
CA TRP A 580 11.63 2.20 27.03
C TRP A 580 12.72 1.46 26.27
N THR A 581 13.13 0.32 26.82
CA THR A 581 14.01 -0.64 26.15
C THR A 581 13.44 -2.05 26.27
N TYR A 582 13.65 -2.87 25.24
CA TYR A 582 13.32 -4.29 25.28
C TYR A 582 14.51 -5.13 24.84
N SER A 583 14.71 -6.27 25.49
CA SER A 583 15.76 -7.22 25.14
C SER A 583 15.29 -8.64 25.44
N TYR A 584 15.68 -9.61 24.62
CA TYR A 584 15.38 -11.03 24.86
C TYR A 584 16.67 -11.74 25.26
N LYS A 585 16.77 -12.15 26.52
CA LYS A 585 17.95 -12.86 27.04
C LYS A 585 18.11 -14.20 26.33
N ASP A 586 19.33 -14.55 25.94
CA ASP A 586 19.65 -15.93 25.54
C ASP A 586 19.78 -16.79 26.81
N PRO A 587 18.84 -17.71 27.08
CA PRO A 587 18.86 -18.48 28.32
C PRO A 587 20.00 -19.51 28.37
N TRP A 588 20.65 -19.81 27.24
CA TRP A 588 21.64 -20.87 27.10
C TRP A 588 23.01 -20.38 26.66
N SER A 589 23.17 -19.07 26.43
CA SER A 589 24.43 -18.45 25.98
C SER A 589 25.01 -19.10 24.71
N GLU A 590 24.12 -19.45 23.77
CA GLU A 590 24.53 -19.94 22.45
C GLU A 590 24.94 -18.80 21.51
N THR A 591 24.54 -17.56 21.82
CA THR A 591 25.11 -16.32 21.27
C THR A 591 26.40 -15.97 22.02
N LEU A 592 27.57 -16.16 21.38
CA LEU A 592 28.86 -16.10 22.08
C LEU A 592 29.41 -14.69 22.37
N TRP A 593 28.74 -13.65 21.88
CA TRP A 593 29.18 -12.25 21.99
C TRP A 593 28.15 -11.34 22.68
N SER A 594 27.01 -11.87 23.14
CA SER A 594 25.94 -11.09 23.76
C SER A 594 25.20 -11.93 24.79
N ASP A 595 24.77 -11.31 25.89
CA ASP A 595 23.83 -11.94 26.85
C ASP A 595 22.40 -12.00 26.31
N TYR A 596 22.11 -11.24 25.24
CA TYR A 596 20.82 -11.17 24.55
C TYR A 596 20.92 -11.76 23.15
N TRP A 597 19.79 -12.22 22.61
CA TRP A 597 19.70 -12.62 21.20
C TRP A 597 20.11 -11.48 20.27
N SER A 598 21.27 -11.59 19.65
CA SER A 598 21.80 -10.55 18.78
C SER A 598 20.92 -10.34 17.55
N SER A 599 20.84 -9.11 17.05
CA SER A 599 20.09 -8.74 15.84
C SER A 599 18.59 -9.10 15.90
N LEU A 600 17.95 -8.90 17.07
CA LEU A 600 16.49 -8.94 17.21
C LEU A 600 15.85 -7.66 16.66
N ARG A 601 15.65 -7.62 15.33
CA ARG A 601 15.33 -6.40 14.58
C ARG A 601 13.83 -6.23 14.29
N PRO A 602 13.34 -4.99 14.15
CA PRO A 602 12.01 -4.72 13.59
C PRO A 602 11.89 -5.33 12.20
N ARG A 603 10.79 -6.04 11.97
CA ARG A 603 10.39 -6.53 10.64
C ARG A 603 9.15 -5.80 10.16
N ILE A 604 8.18 -5.62 11.04
CA ILE A 604 6.87 -5.02 10.71
C ILE A 604 6.48 -4.07 11.84
N ILE A 605 5.99 -2.88 11.47
CA ILE A 605 5.32 -1.95 12.37
C ILE A 605 3.92 -1.71 11.81
N ALA A 606 2.90 -2.05 12.58
CA ALA A 606 1.51 -2.01 12.13
C ALA A 606 0.56 -1.91 13.33
N ASP A 607 -0.46 -1.05 13.24
CA ASP A 607 -1.55 -0.94 14.22
C ASP A 607 -1.06 -0.88 15.68
N GLY A 608 -0.12 0.03 15.96
CA GLY A 608 0.46 0.22 17.30
C GLY A 608 1.30 -0.97 17.81
N LYS A 609 1.73 -1.87 16.93
CA LYS A 609 2.55 -3.05 17.24
C LYS A 609 3.86 -3.03 16.47
N ILE A 610 4.89 -3.61 17.07
CA ILE A 610 6.18 -3.84 16.43
C ILE A 610 6.55 -5.32 16.54
N TYR A 611 6.77 -5.95 15.39
CA TYR A 611 7.15 -7.36 15.29
C TYR A 611 8.67 -7.45 15.08
N LEU A 612 9.34 -8.08 16.03
CA LEU A 612 10.79 -8.28 16.05
C LEU A 612 11.13 -9.72 15.66
N GLY A 613 12.14 -9.88 14.83
CA GLY A 613 12.64 -11.21 14.45
C GLY A 613 14.16 -11.25 14.38
N GLN A 614 14.72 -12.29 14.99
CA GLN A 614 16.16 -12.53 15.06
C GLN A 614 16.70 -13.05 13.72
N SER A 615 17.78 -12.45 13.21
CA SER A 615 18.55 -12.92 12.05
C SER A 615 20.05 -12.86 12.32
N GLU A 616 20.84 -13.54 11.50
CA GLU A 616 22.29 -13.55 11.66
C GLU A 616 23.01 -13.88 10.35
N HIS A 617 23.79 -12.92 9.85
CA HIS A 617 24.64 -13.03 8.66
C HIS A 617 25.43 -14.34 8.52
N SER A 618 26.08 -14.82 9.59
CA SER A 618 26.98 -15.99 9.56
C SER A 618 26.68 -16.93 10.71
N VAL A 619 25.62 -17.71 10.54
CA VAL A 619 25.13 -18.65 11.56
C VAL A 619 26.10 -19.81 11.76
N ASN A 620 26.56 -19.99 13.00
CA ASN A 620 27.35 -21.17 13.39
C ASN A 620 26.51 -22.46 13.32
N GLN A 621 27.17 -23.59 13.10
CA GLN A 621 26.55 -24.92 13.17
C GLN A 621 27.02 -25.66 14.44
N PRO A 622 26.13 -26.37 15.16
CA PRO A 622 24.68 -26.33 15.01
C PRO A 622 24.13 -24.92 15.30
N GLN A 623 23.02 -24.55 14.64
CA GLN A 623 22.39 -23.25 14.83
C GLN A 623 21.95 -23.07 16.30
N PRO A 624 22.17 -21.90 16.92
CA PRO A 624 21.61 -21.58 18.25
C PRO A 624 20.10 -21.83 18.26
N ARG A 625 19.58 -22.40 19.34
CA ARG A 625 18.21 -22.90 19.50
C ARG A 625 17.33 -21.86 20.16
N GLY A 626 16.12 -21.67 19.62
CA GLY A 626 15.12 -20.83 20.28
C GLY A 626 15.22 -19.35 19.93
N ALA A 627 15.74 -18.99 18.75
CA ALA A 627 15.75 -17.61 18.28
C ALA A 627 14.32 -17.02 18.32
N PRO A 628 14.12 -15.87 18.98
CA PRO A 628 12.78 -15.35 19.25
C PRO A 628 12.19 -14.58 18.07
N PHE A 629 10.86 -14.67 17.96
CA PHE A 629 10.02 -13.72 17.24
C PHE A 629 9.03 -13.12 18.24
N VAL A 630 8.91 -11.79 18.28
CA VAL A 630 8.26 -11.07 19.38
C VAL A 630 7.34 -9.99 18.81
N CYS A 631 6.13 -9.87 19.35
CA CYS A 631 5.26 -8.73 19.14
C CYS A 631 5.26 -7.86 20.40
N LEU A 632 5.62 -6.58 20.26
CA LEU A 632 5.53 -5.60 21.33
C LEU A 632 4.45 -4.57 21.02
N ASN A 633 3.86 -4.02 22.08
CA ASN A 633 3.14 -2.76 21.98
C ASN A 633 4.16 -1.65 21.64
N ALA A 634 3.94 -0.95 20.52
CA ALA A 634 4.90 0.01 19.99
C ALA A 634 5.10 1.23 20.92
N THR A 635 4.07 1.64 21.66
CA THR A 635 4.15 2.80 22.56
C THR A 635 4.88 2.47 23.87
N THR A 636 4.66 1.28 24.42
CA THR A 636 5.09 0.92 25.80
C THR A 636 6.27 -0.03 25.87
N GLY A 637 6.53 -0.80 24.81
CA GLY A 637 7.53 -1.88 24.81
C GLY A 637 7.05 -3.16 25.50
N ASP A 638 5.80 -3.22 25.97
CA ASP A 638 5.24 -4.40 26.61
C ASP A 638 5.09 -5.55 25.60
N VAL A 639 5.45 -6.76 26.03
CA VAL A 639 5.28 -7.96 25.21
C VAL A 639 3.80 -8.30 25.08
N ILE A 640 3.29 -8.29 23.85
CA ILE A 640 1.94 -8.79 23.53
C ILE A 640 2.00 -10.31 23.41
N TRP A 641 2.94 -10.81 22.60
CA TRP A 641 3.24 -12.23 22.51
C TRP A 641 4.68 -12.45 22.06
N SER A 642 5.23 -13.64 22.34
CA SER A 642 6.51 -14.06 21.80
C SER A 642 6.53 -15.56 21.55
N ILE A 643 7.38 -16.00 20.62
CA ILE A 643 7.58 -17.41 20.31
C ILE A 643 9.05 -17.66 19.98
N ALA A 644 9.66 -18.59 20.70
CA ALA A 644 11.08 -18.92 20.55
C ALA A 644 11.26 -20.15 19.65
N GLY A 645 12.07 -20.02 18.59
CA GLY A 645 12.46 -21.13 17.73
C GLY A 645 11.53 -21.42 16.56
N MET A 646 10.55 -20.55 16.28
CA MET A 646 9.55 -20.80 15.22
C MET A 646 9.78 -20.01 13.92
N PHE A 647 10.16 -18.73 13.98
CA PHE A 647 10.21 -17.84 12.81
C PHE A 647 11.56 -17.11 12.72
N ARG A 648 12.67 -17.85 12.66
CA ARG A 648 13.99 -17.22 12.60
C ARG A 648 14.22 -16.58 11.23
N GLN A 649 14.56 -15.30 11.23
CA GLN A 649 14.59 -14.43 10.04
C GLN A 649 15.90 -14.52 9.27
N THR A 650 15.97 -13.75 8.18
CA THR A 650 17.16 -13.57 7.33
C THR A 650 17.69 -12.14 7.42
N ASP A 651 19.00 -12.00 7.21
CA ASP A 651 19.72 -10.78 6.90
C ASP A 651 19.76 -10.50 5.39
N TRP A 652 19.97 -11.51 4.55
CA TRP A 652 20.17 -11.31 3.10
C TRP A 652 19.01 -11.79 2.23
N GLY A 653 18.03 -12.46 2.83
CA GLY A 653 16.80 -12.89 2.18
C GLY A 653 15.65 -11.90 2.33
N GLY A 654 14.43 -12.39 2.14
CA GLY A 654 13.24 -11.60 2.41
C GLY A 654 12.97 -11.44 3.90
N SER A 655 12.48 -10.24 4.26
CA SER A 655 11.89 -9.97 5.58
C SER A 655 10.50 -10.62 5.69
N ALA A 656 10.00 -10.75 6.93
CA ALA A 656 8.57 -10.92 7.14
C ALA A 656 7.79 -9.75 6.50
N VAL A 657 6.70 -10.08 5.82
CA VAL A 657 5.80 -9.14 5.13
C VAL A 657 4.39 -9.26 5.70
N MET A 658 3.54 -8.24 5.51
CA MET A 658 2.17 -8.24 6.02
C MET A 658 1.17 -7.70 4.98
N GLY A 659 0.04 -8.38 4.85
CA GLY A 659 -1.14 -7.84 4.16
C GLY A 659 -2.39 -8.53 4.68
N ASP A 660 -3.55 -7.88 4.53
CA ASP A 660 -4.81 -8.38 5.09
C ASP A 660 -4.75 -8.70 6.59
N SER A 661 -3.90 -8.00 7.34
CA SER A 661 -3.56 -8.24 8.75
C SER A 661 -2.94 -9.62 9.04
N ILE A 662 -2.39 -10.29 8.01
CA ILE A 662 -1.71 -11.58 8.10
C ILE A 662 -0.22 -11.36 7.83
N ILE A 663 0.63 -11.91 8.69
CA ILE A 663 2.09 -11.92 8.49
C ILE A 663 2.47 -13.14 7.68
N ALA A 664 3.24 -12.97 6.61
CA ALA A 664 3.96 -14.05 5.94
C ALA A 664 5.46 -13.94 6.21
N THR A 665 6.09 -15.02 6.62
CA THR A 665 7.52 -15.06 6.94
C THR A 665 8.12 -16.41 6.62
N MET A 666 9.44 -16.48 6.41
CA MET A 666 10.17 -17.75 6.44
C MET A 666 10.77 -18.05 7.81
N ASP A 667 11.20 -19.31 8.00
CA ASP A 667 11.99 -19.75 9.13
C ASP A 667 13.32 -20.39 8.66
N THR A 668 14.45 -19.84 9.09
CA THR A 668 15.76 -20.34 8.68
C THR A 668 16.13 -21.70 9.27
N TYR A 669 15.48 -22.15 10.34
CA TYR A 669 15.74 -23.49 10.90
C TYR A 669 15.26 -24.62 9.99
N ASN A 670 14.09 -24.48 9.36
CA ASN A 670 13.47 -25.56 8.59
C ASN A 670 13.14 -25.20 7.14
N GLN A 671 13.43 -23.96 6.70
CA GLN A 671 13.22 -23.50 5.32
C GLN A 671 11.76 -23.61 4.88
N MET A 672 10.84 -23.30 5.80
CA MET A 672 9.41 -23.22 5.55
C MET A 672 8.96 -21.75 5.55
N ILE A 673 7.89 -21.46 4.81
CA ILE A 673 7.11 -20.23 4.87
C ILE A 673 5.93 -20.47 5.81
N TYR A 674 5.58 -19.47 6.61
CA TYR A 674 4.49 -19.46 7.57
C TYR A 674 3.61 -18.24 7.31
N ALA A 675 2.29 -18.44 7.43
CA ALA A 675 1.34 -17.36 7.62
C ALA A 675 0.86 -17.32 9.07
N ILE A 676 0.87 -16.13 9.68
CA ILE A 676 0.53 -15.89 11.08
C ILE A 676 -0.62 -14.89 11.11
N GLY A 677 -1.73 -15.26 11.75
CA GLY A 677 -2.93 -14.44 11.77
C GLY A 677 -4.12 -15.15 12.42
N LYS A 678 -5.25 -14.45 12.52
CA LYS A 678 -6.49 -14.98 13.10
C LYS A 678 -7.09 -16.05 12.18
N GLY A 679 -7.27 -17.27 12.68
CA GLY A 679 -7.81 -18.40 11.91
C GLY A 679 -9.28 -18.74 12.21
N PRO A 680 -9.96 -19.48 11.31
CA PRO A 680 -11.30 -19.99 11.56
C PRO A 680 -11.29 -21.12 12.60
N THR A 681 -12.29 -21.17 13.46
CA THR A 681 -12.52 -22.26 14.41
C THR A 681 -13.81 -23.02 14.09
N GLN A 682 -13.87 -24.30 14.43
CA GLN A 682 -15.08 -25.12 14.33
C GLN A 682 -15.51 -25.61 15.71
N THR A 683 -16.77 -25.36 16.07
CA THR A 683 -17.37 -25.87 17.31
C THR A 683 -18.29 -27.06 17.03
N THR A 684 -18.20 -28.10 17.86
CA THR A 684 -19.21 -29.18 17.92
C THR A 684 -19.93 -29.12 19.25
N VAL A 685 -21.24 -29.38 19.25
CA VAL A 685 -22.04 -29.45 20.48
C VAL A 685 -22.97 -30.67 20.39
N THR A 686 -22.99 -31.47 21.45
CA THR A 686 -23.95 -32.54 21.67
C THR A 686 -24.71 -32.23 22.96
N ALA A 687 -26.04 -32.11 22.82
CA ALA A 687 -26.99 -31.98 23.91
C ALA A 687 -28.19 -32.91 23.64
N PRO A 688 -29.04 -33.21 24.63
CA PRO A 688 -30.28 -33.95 24.40
C PRO A 688 -31.13 -33.28 23.31
N ASP A 689 -31.57 -34.08 22.34
CA ASP A 689 -32.39 -33.68 21.19
C ASP A 689 -33.91 -33.73 21.47
N HIS A 690 -34.27 -34.07 22.70
CA HIS A 690 -35.65 -34.18 23.18
C HIS A 690 -35.84 -33.42 24.50
N GLY A 691 -37.10 -33.11 24.82
CA GLY A 691 -37.46 -32.50 26.10
C GLY A 691 -37.00 -33.38 27.26
N VAL A 692 -36.08 -32.85 28.07
CA VAL A 692 -35.60 -33.52 29.28
C VAL A 692 -36.57 -33.20 30.42
N PRO A 693 -37.06 -34.19 31.19
CA PRO A 693 -37.93 -33.93 32.34
C PRO A 693 -37.31 -32.93 33.31
N TYR A 694 -38.17 -32.13 33.95
CA TYR A 694 -37.75 -31.17 34.97
C TYR A 694 -36.92 -31.87 36.07
N ASP A 695 -35.90 -31.17 36.56
CA ASP A 695 -34.96 -31.64 37.59
C ASP A 695 -34.09 -32.86 37.19
N THR A 696 -33.91 -33.10 35.88
CA THR A 696 -32.97 -34.10 35.36
C THR A 696 -31.66 -33.43 34.95
N PRO A 697 -30.50 -33.87 35.48
CA PRO A 697 -29.20 -33.36 35.04
C PRO A 697 -28.97 -33.59 33.54
N VAL A 698 -28.49 -32.57 32.85
CA VAL A 698 -28.12 -32.63 31.43
C VAL A 698 -26.62 -32.42 31.30
N VAL A 699 -25.98 -33.22 30.43
CA VAL A 699 -24.59 -33.02 30.02
C VAL A 699 -24.58 -32.45 28.61
N ILE A 700 -23.98 -31.27 28.47
CA ILE A 700 -23.65 -30.67 27.17
C ILE A 700 -22.16 -30.91 26.97
N LYS A 701 -21.78 -31.53 25.85
CA LYS A 701 -20.37 -31.81 25.51
C LYS A 701 -20.06 -31.35 24.10
N GLY A 702 -18.82 -30.97 23.85
CA GLY A 702 -18.42 -30.42 22.57
C GLY A 702 -16.91 -30.33 22.42
N THR A 703 -16.46 -29.84 21.28
CA THR A 703 -15.07 -29.52 21.00
C THR A 703 -14.99 -28.18 20.27
N VAL A 704 -13.89 -27.46 20.44
CA VAL A 704 -13.51 -26.36 19.57
C VAL A 704 -12.19 -26.72 18.91
N LEU A 705 -12.19 -26.78 17.58
CA LEU A 705 -11.04 -27.14 16.77
C LEU A 705 -10.58 -25.92 15.98
N ASP A 706 -9.27 -25.78 15.83
CA ASP A 706 -8.67 -24.93 14.82
C ASP A 706 -8.95 -25.55 13.44
N ASN A 707 -9.62 -24.76 12.59
CA ASN A 707 -10.01 -25.14 11.23
C ASN A 707 -9.25 -24.33 10.18
N SER A 708 -8.11 -23.73 10.56
CA SER A 708 -7.24 -22.99 9.65
C SER A 708 -6.72 -23.89 8.54
N PRO A 709 -6.40 -23.35 7.35
CA PRO A 709 -6.00 -24.15 6.20
C PRO A 709 -4.91 -25.17 6.52
N GLY A 710 -3.85 -24.75 7.22
CA GLY A 710 -2.74 -25.60 7.63
C GLY A 710 -3.13 -26.69 8.62
N ALA A 711 -4.11 -26.46 9.50
CA ALA A 711 -4.62 -27.49 10.41
C ALA A 711 -5.32 -28.63 9.67
N THR A 712 -5.78 -28.38 8.44
CA THR A 712 -6.45 -29.36 7.58
C THR A 712 -5.53 -30.08 6.59
N ASP A 713 -4.24 -29.73 6.57
CA ASP A 713 -3.24 -30.37 5.71
C ASP A 713 -3.08 -31.86 6.00
N SER A 714 -2.66 -32.61 4.98
CA SER A 714 -2.49 -34.07 5.09
C SER A 714 -1.50 -34.47 6.18
N THR A 715 -0.41 -33.71 6.36
CA THR A 715 0.58 -33.94 7.42
C THR A 715 0.02 -33.65 8.81
N MET A 716 -0.80 -32.60 8.95
CA MET A 716 -1.46 -32.28 10.21
C MET A 716 -2.53 -33.32 10.57
N LYS A 717 -3.32 -33.79 9.60
CA LYS A 717 -4.29 -34.88 9.81
C LYS A 717 -3.66 -36.19 10.28
N LEU A 718 -2.41 -36.46 9.90
CA LEU A 718 -1.68 -37.63 10.42
C LEU A 718 -1.27 -37.47 11.90
N ARG A 719 -0.90 -36.25 12.32
CA ARG A 719 -0.51 -35.97 13.71
C ARG A 719 -1.72 -35.76 14.63
N PHE A 720 -2.79 -35.19 14.08
CA PHE A 720 -4.02 -34.80 14.75
C PHE A 720 -5.23 -35.39 14.00
N PRO A 721 -5.45 -36.72 14.06
CA PRO A 721 -6.51 -37.40 13.30
C PRO A 721 -7.93 -36.94 13.66
N ASN A 722 -8.10 -36.30 14.82
CA ASN A 722 -9.37 -35.74 15.28
C ASN A 722 -9.44 -34.21 15.17
N GLY A 723 -8.54 -33.60 14.37
CA GLY A 723 -8.37 -32.15 14.27
C GLY A 723 -7.45 -31.58 15.35
N VAL A 724 -6.98 -30.35 15.12
CA VAL A 724 -6.14 -29.60 16.04
C VAL A 724 -7.04 -28.85 17.02
N PRO A 725 -6.93 -29.06 18.34
CA PRO A 725 -7.65 -28.24 19.32
C PRO A 725 -7.34 -26.74 19.19
N ALA A 726 -8.37 -25.90 19.28
CA ALA A 726 -8.21 -24.48 19.50
C ALA A 726 -7.81 -24.24 20.97
N VAL A 727 -6.84 -23.37 21.20
CA VAL A 727 -6.28 -23.08 22.53
C VAL A 727 -6.39 -21.59 22.85
N SER A 728 -6.31 -21.24 24.13
CA SER A 728 -6.30 -19.85 24.56
C SER A 728 -5.06 -19.10 24.05
N ASP A 729 -5.16 -17.77 24.00
CA ASP A 729 -4.09 -16.91 23.50
C ASP A 729 -2.77 -17.10 24.28
N GLU A 730 -2.85 -17.33 25.60
CA GLU A 730 -1.70 -17.58 26.46
C GLU A 730 -0.98 -18.90 26.14
N SER A 731 -1.72 -19.89 25.63
CA SER A 731 -1.19 -21.21 25.25
C SER A 731 -0.67 -21.25 23.81
N MET A 732 -0.97 -20.21 23.01
CA MET A 732 -0.82 -20.26 21.55
C MET A 732 0.61 -20.54 21.11
N SER A 733 1.61 -19.87 21.70
CA SER A 733 2.99 -19.99 21.24
C SER A 733 3.56 -21.41 21.39
N ASP A 734 3.44 -22.00 22.59
CA ASP A 734 3.91 -23.37 22.84
C ASP A 734 3.09 -24.41 22.07
N TRP A 735 1.79 -24.12 21.88
CA TRP A 735 0.92 -24.97 21.08
C TRP A 735 1.33 -24.99 19.60
N MET A 736 1.65 -23.83 19.01
CA MET A 736 2.11 -23.75 17.62
C MET A 736 3.48 -24.43 17.41
N LEU A 737 4.39 -24.36 18.39
CA LEU A 737 5.63 -25.14 18.37
C LEU A 737 5.35 -26.66 18.39
N TYR A 738 4.40 -27.11 19.21
CA TYR A 738 3.99 -28.52 19.23
C TYR A 738 3.38 -28.96 17.89
N VAL A 739 2.45 -28.16 17.34
CA VAL A 739 1.67 -28.48 16.13
C VAL A 739 2.52 -28.41 14.86
N TYR A 740 3.32 -27.37 14.67
CA TYR A 740 4.03 -27.12 13.40
C TYR A 740 5.53 -27.44 13.44
N LYS A 741 6.16 -27.43 14.62
CA LYS A 741 7.60 -27.68 14.79
C LYS A 741 7.93 -28.99 15.50
N GLN A 742 6.91 -29.76 15.90
CA GLN A 742 7.05 -31.08 16.54
C GLN A 742 7.79 -31.05 17.89
N PHE A 743 7.71 -29.93 18.62
CA PHE A 743 8.21 -29.84 19.99
C PHE A 743 7.38 -30.73 20.94
N ALA A 744 7.75 -30.82 22.22
CA ALA A 744 6.95 -31.56 23.19
C ALA A 744 5.57 -30.91 23.39
N LYS A 745 4.53 -31.72 23.62
CA LYS A 745 3.20 -31.19 23.93
C LYS A 745 3.24 -30.42 25.26
N PRO A 746 2.76 -29.16 25.30
CA PRO A 746 2.66 -28.41 26.57
C PRO A 746 1.69 -29.12 27.53
N LEU A 747 2.07 -29.20 28.81
CA LEU A 747 1.27 -29.89 29.85
C LEU A 747 0.17 -29.00 30.45
N ASN A 748 0.25 -27.70 30.24
CA ASN A 748 -0.59 -26.65 30.82
C ASN A 748 -1.39 -25.86 29.77
N ALA A 749 -1.46 -26.34 28.51
CA ALA A 749 -2.26 -25.68 27.49
C ALA A 749 -3.75 -25.75 27.83
N THR A 750 -4.43 -24.59 27.72
CA THR A 750 -5.86 -24.42 27.98
C THR A 750 -6.64 -24.21 26.69
N GLY A 751 -7.90 -24.66 26.65
CA GLY A 751 -8.82 -24.40 25.54
C GLY A 751 -9.27 -22.95 25.50
N VAL A 752 -9.91 -22.56 24.40
CA VAL A 752 -10.61 -21.26 24.30
C VAL A 752 -11.83 -21.22 25.23
N GLU A 753 -12.15 -20.06 25.79
CA GLU A 753 -13.38 -19.91 26.58
C GLU A 753 -14.62 -20.02 25.68
N VAL A 754 -15.61 -20.80 26.14
CA VAL A 754 -16.88 -21.03 25.46
C VAL A 754 -18.02 -20.67 26.40
N THR A 755 -18.92 -19.79 25.96
CA THR A 755 -20.19 -19.50 26.64
C THR A 755 -21.28 -20.45 26.16
N ILE A 756 -22.02 -21.05 27.08
CA ILE A 756 -23.21 -21.86 26.77
C ILE A 756 -24.44 -20.99 26.96
N ASN A 757 -25.15 -20.72 25.85
CA ASN A 757 -26.36 -19.91 25.83
C ASN A 757 -27.57 -20.76 25.47
N VAL A 758 -28.72 -20.47 26.07
CA VAL A 758 -30.00 -21.13 25.77
C VAL A 758 -31.09 -20.12 25.47
N ILE A 759 -32.08 -20.56 24.69
CA ILE A 759 -33.36 -19.87 24.53
C ILE A 759 -34.36 -20.60 25.42
N ASP A 760 -34.96 -19.90 26.38
CA ASP A 760 -35.96 -20.50 27.27
C ASP A 760 -37.36 -20.59 26.62
N ALA A 761 -38.32 -21.18 27.32
CA ALA A 761 -39.69 -21.35 26.83
C ALA A 761 -40.44 -20.02 26.55
N ASN A 762 -39.95 -18.90 27.07
CA ASN A 762 -40.48 -17.56 26.83
C ASN A 762 -39.71 -16.81 25.72
N ASN A 763 -38.82 -17.50 25.01
CA ASN A 763 -37.94 -16.95 23.98
C ASN A 763 -36.88 -15.95 24.51
N ASN A 764 -36.53 -16.02 25.80
CA ASN A 764 -35.43 -15.22 26.34
C ASN A 764 -34.09 -15.89 26.05
N TYR A 765 -33.13 -15.11 25.55
CA TYR A 765 -31.74 -15.54 25.42
C TYR A 765 -30.99 -15.34 26.75
N ARG A 766 -30.38 -16.40 27.30
CA ARG A 766 -29.57 -16.31 28.52
C ARG A 766 -28.37 -17.24 28.53
N THR A 767 -27.28 -16.78 29.13
CA THR A 767 -26.09 -17.60 29.42
C THR A 767 -26.36 -18.51 30.63
N ILE A 768 -25.98 -19.78 30.52
CA ILE A 768 -26.15 -20.79 31.58
C ILE A 768 -24.83 -21.30 32.14
N GLY A 769 -23.71 -20.94 31.53
CA GLY A 769 -22.37 -21.24 32.03
C GLY A 769 -21.28 -20.90 31.03
N THR A 770 -20.04 -20.98 31.50
CA THR A 770 -18.81 -20.89 30.70
C THR A 770 -17.94 -22.12 30.98
N THR A 771 -17.18 -22.55 29.98
CA THR A 771 -16.21 -23.66 30.08
C THR A 771 -15.11 -23.46 29.05
N THR A 772 -14.06 -24.27 29.09
CA THR A 772 -12.99 -24.34 28.07
C THR A 772 -12.91 -25.71 27.44
#